data_AF-J4T779-F1
#
_entry.id   AF-J4T779-F1
#
_cell.length_a   1.000
_cell.length_b   1.000
_cell.length_c   1.000
_cell.angle_alpha   90.00
_cell.angle_beta   90.00
_cell.angle_gamma   90.00
#
_symmetry.space_group_name_H-M   'P 1'
#
loop_
_entity.id
_entity.type
_entity.pdbx_description
1 polymer ?
#
loop_
_entity_poly.entity_id
_entity_poly.type
_entity_poly.pdbx_seq_one_letter_code
_entity_poly.pdbx_strand_id
1 'polypeptide(L)'
;MTISTVPPDRNLPISPMRYDPRFQVETKADNFDLASIYRLVRRRMMMIITITMLLMAPAAIMIFGLKPTYQGGARLIVHQPLATSLDAEDTSRSDLLDAKSESERLLSRGIAERVVRELQLNVREEFNPALRKISLIERIRAKLRGLFDTEKPTAPLRDNINAIIPEYYRALGVWHEDKSDVIQISFNSTDPELAAAVPNRIIDIYLDERKESVRGRLDAAEEWIRQRITEQQVRADTSRDAARDYQESMDVVSKEDAQEERIKSFLELTGREGKIEESRVEVEAVISTLETADNASVAAQNIVVPDSIAVKQRDLRGQEQDLARLLETYDGNAEAVVELRGEIQESRADLELATKQYLQTMRTKLVALDHEAEAVQSRLVVANEKRIRDALVQTELLRLQKIAEKEQTSLDKLENQRRDLAAKAMLPGAELEVLTPATVPLASQGRGRLSYLVGTLLAAISAAVTAAFVIEMWDRTVRSFDQIAGMARTVPAGLIPRLARSENSKTMFAHMPVPMFDEAIRTVVLSLKQSNSGKLPNSIVVTSAHSGDGKSLVARSLAMELAAAAIPVLLVDGDLRRGKLDTFFRSGVMYGLNEFLNGQADFRDIVYHHPSGIDFIPSGKFSLQRRVRPNGLAEIVEMAVAAGQIVIFDSAPVLASTDTVHLTALAERTLAIVRWGKTSRRAVEFSLQQMKSSRNSELVVAINNVNPEKHALYNFSDSELFSKSLMKYYKCKA
;
A
#
# COMPACT_ATOMS: atom_id res chain seq x y z
N MET A 1 19.22 -67.50 -78.70
CA MET A 1 20.03 -66.27 -78.81
C MET A 1 20.63 -65.97 -77.43
N THR A 2 21.96 -66.00 -77.37
CA THR A 2 22.87 -65.46 -76.34
C THR A 2 22.58 -65.75 -74.85
N ILE A 3 23.25 -66.78 -74.37
CA ILE A 3 23.61 -67.02 -72.96
C ILE A 3 24.62 -65.93 -72.55
N SER A 4 24.33 -65.19 -71.47
CA SER A 4 25.29 -64.29 -70.83
C SER A 4 25.81 -64.92 -69.55
N THR A 5 27.09 -65.27 -69.55
CA THR A 5 27.87 -65.78 -68.43
C THR A 5 28.59 -64.63 -67.74
N VAL A 6 28.07 -64.15 -66.60
CA VAL A 6 28.82 -63.27 -65.68
C VAL A 6 28.54 -63.72 -64.24
N PRO A 7 29.55 -64.04 -63.41
CA PRO A 7 29.36 -64.37 -62.01
C PRO A 7 29.07 -63.10 -61.19
N PRO A 8 28.24 -63.15 -60.12
CA PRO A 8 27.99 -61.97 -59.32
C PRO A 8 29.24 -61.61 -58.49
N ASP A 9 29.66 -60.36 -58.68
CA ASP A 9 30.80 -59.71 -58.05
C ASP A 9 30.63 -59.63 -56.53
N ARG A 10 31.70 -59.90 -55.77
CA ARG A 10 31.68 -60.11 -54.31
C ARG A 10 31.87 -58.83 -53.49
N ASN A 11 31.71 -57.66 -54.10
CA ASN A 11 31.97 -56.35 -53.48
C ASN A 11 30.85 -55.32 -53.74
N LEU A 12 29.59 -55.64 -53.41
CA LEU A 12 28.55 -54.63 -53.30
C LEU A 12 28.58 -54.02 -51.88
N PRO A 13 28.73 -52.69 -51.73
CA PRO A 13 28.59 -52.03 -50.43
C PRO A 13 27.17 -52.23 -49.91
N ILE A 14 27.06 -52.55 -48.63
CA ILE A 14 25.79 -52.71 -47.91
C ILE A 14 24.98 -51.43 -48.11
N SER A 15 23.92 -51.49 -48.91
CA SER A 15 22.95 -50.39 -49.03
C SER A 15 22.34 -50.13 -47.65
N PRO A 16 22.35 -48.90 -47.13
CA PRO A 16 21.58 -48.57 -45.95
C PRO A 16 20.11 -48.88 -46.23
N MET A 17 19.48 -49.63 -45.33
CA MET A 17 18.05 -49.96 -45.37
C MET A 17 17.24 -48.71 -45.72
N ARG A 18 16.69 -48.69 -46.94
CA ARG A 18 15.70 -47.69 -47.33
C ARG A 18 14.47 -47.94 -46.46
N TYR A 19 14.22 -47.03 -45.52
CA TYR A 19 13.02 -46.98 -44.71
C TYR A 19 11.81 -46.90 -45.66
N ASP A 20 11.04 -47.99 -45.76
CA ASP A 20 9.80 -48.02 -46.55
C ASP A 20 8.68 -47.40 -45.69
N PRO A 21 8.13 -46.23 -46.08
CA PRO A 21 7.19 -45.48 -45.25
C PRO A 21 5.76 -46.06 -45.23
N ARG A 22 5.52 -47.22 -45.85
CA ARG A 22 4.18 -47.81 -46.00
C ARG A 22 3.58 -48.44 -44.73
N PHE A 23 4.30 -48.44 -43.61
CA PHE A 23 3.78 -48.84 -42.29
C PHE A 23 3.90 -47.70 -41.28
N GLN A 24 3.41 -46.51 -41.62
CA GLN A 24 2.91 -45.61 -40.59
C GLN A 24 1.56 -46.17 -40.14
N VAL A 25 1.55 -46.94 -39.05
CA VAL A 25 0.39 -46.91 -38.16
C VAL A 25 0.25 -45.44 -37.83
N GLU A 26 -0.84 -44.80 -38.26
CA GLU A 26 -1.25 -43.49 -37.77
C GLU A 26 -1.28 -43.61 -36.25
N THR A 27 -0.16 -43.24 -35.61
CA THR A 27 -0.19 -42.82 -34.23
C THR A 27 -1.00 -41.54 -34.31
N LYS A 28 -2.31 -41.69 -34.14
CA LYS A 28 -3.27 -40.62 -33.93
C LYS A 28 -2.52 -39.62 -33.07
N ALA A 29 -2.15 -38.48 -33.68
CA ALA A 29 -1.38 -37.47 -32.99
C ALA A 29 -2.04 -37.26 -31.63
N ASP A 30 -1.24 -37.24 -30.56
CA ASP A 30 -1.67 -36.95 -29.19
C ASP A 30 -2.29 -35.54 -29.19
N ASN A 31 -3.50 -35.41 -29.72
CA ASN A 31 -4.36 -34.29 -29.46
C ASN A 31 -4.57 -34.33 -27.95
N PHE A 32 -4.24 -33.24 -27.27
CA PHE A 32 -4.55 -33.03 -25.86
C PHE A 32 -6.07 -33.13 -25.67
N ASP A 33 -6.56 -34.35 -25.55
CA ASP A 33 -7.96 -34.68 -25.42
C ASP A 33 -8.31 -34.60 -23.93
N LEU A 34 -9.37 -33.88 -23.57
CA LEU A 34 -9.88 -33.84 -22.18
C LEU A 34 -10.12 -35.26 -21.63
N ALA A 35 -10.49 -36.22 -22.50
CA ALA A 35 -10.69 -37.60 -22.10
C ALA A 35 -9.38 -38.29 -21.65
N SER A 36 -8.21 -37.83 -22.11
CA SER A 36 -6.90 -38.35 -21.68
C SER A 36 -6.57 -37.90 -20.25
N ILE A 37 -6.85 -36.64 -19.92
CA ILE A 37 -6.66 -36.05 -18.59
C ILE A 37 -7.60 -36.71 -17.58
N TYR A 38 -8.87 -36.89 -17.93
CA TYR A 38 -9.83 -37.58 -17.06
C TYR A 38 -9.38 -39.02 -16.72
N ARG A 39 -8.91 -39.77 -17.73
CA ARG A 39 -8.39 -41.13 -17.53
C ARG A 39 -7.12 -41.14 -16.67
N LEU A 40 -6.21 -40.19 -16.87
CA LEU A 40 -5.02 -40.02 -16.02
C LEU A 40 -5.42 -39.80 -14.55
N VAL A 41 -6.36 -38.88 -14.29
CA VAL A 41 -6.86 -38.59 -12.94
C VAL A 41 -7.47 -39.84 -12.33
N ARG A 42 -8.29 -40.60 -13.08
CA ARG A 42 -8.90 -41.85 -12.59
C ARG A 42 -7.85 -42.92 -12.26
N ARG A 43 -6.78 -43.06 -13.07
CA ARG A 43 -5.69 -44.03 -12.81
C ARG A 43 -4.92 -43.73 -11.52
N ARG A 44 -4.73 -42.44 -11.20
CA ARG A 44 -3.93 -41.97 -10.06
C ARG A 44 -4.79 -41.35 -8.95
N MET A 45 -6.10 -41.57 -8.95
CA MET A 45 -7.05 -40.89 -8.06
C MET A 45 -6.67 -41.08 -6.58
N MET A 46 -6.32 -42.29 -6.16
CA MET A 46 -5.87 -42.55 -4.79
C MET A 46 -4.59 -41.78 -4.44
N MET A 47 -3.64 -41.68 -5.37
CA MET A 47 -2.42 -40.89 -5.17
C MET A 47 -2.74 -39.41 -5.04
N ILE A 48 -3.58 -38.87 -5.94
CA ILE A 48 -4.01 -37.47 -5.91
C ILE A 48 -4.70 -37.16 -4.58
N ILE A 49 -5.61 -38.02 -4.13
CA ILE A 49 -6.29 -37.88 -2.83
C ILE A 49 -5.28 -37.91 -1.68
N THR A 50 -4.34 -38.85 -1.67
CA THR A 50 -3.35 -38.95 -0.58
C THR A 50 -2.43 -37.74 -0.52
N ILE A 51 -1.93 -37.23 -1.66
CA ILE A 51 -1.08 -36.03 -1.70
C ILE A 51 -1.89 -34.79 -1.28
N THR A 52 -3.13 -34.68 -1.77
CA THR A 52 -4.00 -33.55 -1.41
C THR A 52 -4.29 -33.55 0.08
N MET A 53 -4.65 -34.70 0.67
CA MET A 53 -4.82 -34.86 2.12
C MET A 53 -3.54 -34.52 2.90
N LEU A 54 -2.38 -34.99 2.44
CA LEU A 54 -1.10 -34.77 3.10
C LEU A 54 -0.69 -33.28 3.11
N LEU A 55 -1.00 -32.54 2.04
CA LEU A 55 -0.75 -31.09 1.96
C LEU A 55 -1.82 -30.27 2.70
N MET A 56 -3.08 -30.72 2.64
CA MET A 56 -4.21 -30.01 3.24
C MET A 56 -4.24 -30.13 4.76
N ALA A 57 -3.89 -31.29 5.34
CA ALA A 57 -3.90 -31.50 6.78
C ALA A 57 -3.05 -30.48 7.58
N PRO A 58 -1.76 -30.26 7.28
CA PRO A 58 -0.96 -29.26 7.98
C PRO A 58 -1.42 -27.82 7.68
N ALA A 59 -1.88 -27.55 6.45
CA ALA A 59 -2.41 -26.25 6.08
C ALA A 59 -3.69 -25.91 6.86
N ALA A 60 -4.60 -26.88 7.01
CA ALA A 60 -5.82 -26.74 7.80
C ALA A 60 -5.48 -26.47 9.28
N ILE A 61 -4.57 -27.23 9.88
CA ILE A 61 -4.12 -27.00 11.27
C ILE A 61 -3.59 -25.57 11.43
N MET A 62 -2.80 -25.08 10.48
CA MET A 62 -2.26 -23.72 10.50
C MET A 62 -3.36 -22.66 10.34
N ILE A 63 -4.30 -22.84 9.41
CA ILE A 63 -5.41 -21.91 9.16
C ILE A 63 -6.36 -21.83 10.35
N PHE A 64 -6.69 -22.96 10.98
CA PHE A 64 -7.51 -22.97 12.19
C PHE A 64 -6.80 -22.33 13.40
N GLY A 65 -5.47 -22.36 13.42
CA GLY A 65 -4.64 -21.68 14.42
C GLY A 65 -4.50 -20.16 14.24
N LEU A 66 -4.91 -19.61 13.09
CA LEU A 66 -4.89 -18.16 12.87
C LEU A 66 -5.95 -17.48 13.75
N LYS A 67 -5.51 -16.56 14.60
CA LYS A 67 -6.39 -15.71 15.40
C LYS A 67 -7.16 -14.76 14.46
N PRO A 68 -8.48 -14.58 14.64
CA PRO A 68 -9.24 -13.59 13.89
C PRO A 68 -8.73 -12.18 14.23
N THR A 69 -8.71 -11.30 13.23
CA THR A 69 -8.41 -9.88 13.42
C THR A 69 -9.72 -9.09 13.39
N TYR A 70 -9.89 -8.15 14.30
CA TYR A 70 -11.02 -7.25 14.39
C TYR A 70 -10.54 -5.82 14.15
N GLN A 71 -11.33 -5.03 13.42
CA GLN A 71 -11.06 -3.60 13.20
C GLN A 71 -12.14 -2.79 13.90
N GLY A 72 -11.73 -1.94 14.85
CA GLY A 72 -12.59 -0.87 15.38
C GLY A 72 -12.25 0.44 14.69
N GLY A 73 -13.26 1.27 14.42
CA GLY A 73 -13.08 2.54 13.71
C GLY A 73 -13.89 3.66 14.34
N ALA A 74 -13.25 4.80 14.57
CA ALA A 74 -13.88 6.04 15.00
C ALA A 74 -13.73 7.12 13.92
N ARG A 75 -14.65 8.09 13.91
CA ARG A 75 -14.64 9.22 12.99
C ARG A 75 -14.74 10.53 13.77
N LEU A 76 -13.85 11.46 13.45
CA LEU A 76 -13.74 12.78 14.05
C LEU A 76 -13.89 13.82 12.94
N ILE A 77 -14.68 14.86 13.15
CA ILE A 77 -14.76 16.01 12.23
C ILE A 77 -14.01 17.20 12.82
N VAL A 78 -13.25 17.89 11.98
CA VAL A 78 -12.52 19.11 12.33
C VAL A 78 -13.32 20.31 11.81
N HIS A 79 -13.90 21.09 12.73
CA HIS A 79 -14.58 22.34 12.41
C HIS A 79 -13.59 23.49 12.31
N GLN A 80 -13.85 24.45 11.42
CA GLN A 80 -13.10 25.70 11.41
C GLN A 80 -13.42 26.52 12.67
N PRO A 81 -12.42 27.15 13.31
CA PRO A 81 -12.63 27.90 14.54
C PRO A 81 -13.59 29.07 14.33
N LEU A 82 -14.66 29.12 15.13
CA LEU A 82 -15.69 30.17 15.08
C LEU A 82 -15.11 31.59 15.17
N ALA A 83 -13.97 31.76 15.85
CA ALA A 83 -13.29 33.05 16.02
C ALA A 83 -12.76 33.65 14.70
N THR A 84 -12.45 32.83 13.69
CA THR A 84 -11.99 33.30 12.37
C THR A 84 -13.16 33.75 11.49
N SER A 85 -14.38 33.26 11.74
CA SER A 85 -15.57 33.59 10.94
C SER A 85 -16.18 34.97 11.25
N LEU A 86 -15.76 35.63 12.33
CA LEU A 86 -16.33 36.92 12.77
C LEU A 86 -15.52 38.15 12.34
N ASP A 87 -14.25 37.99 11.95
CA ASP A 87 -13.34 39.09 11.55
C ASP A 87 -12.91 39.04 10.07
N ALA A 88 -13.53 38.18 9.25
CA ALA A 88 -13.08 37.91 7.88
C ALA A 88 -13.66 38.91 6.85
N GLU A 89 -13.18 40.16 6.88
CA GLU A 89 -13.23 41.02 5.69
C GLU A 89 -11.86 41.24 5.03
N ASP A 90 -10.75 40.80 5.64
CA ASP A 90 -9.43 40.95 5.00
C ASP A 90 -8.41 39.96 5.57
N THR A 91 -8.33 38.74 5.03
CA THR A 91 -7.03 38.10 4.75
C THR A 91 -7.17 36.88 3.84
N SER A 92 -6.46 36.95 2.71
CA SER A 92 -6.15 35.83 1.81
C SER A 92 -5.78 34.54 2.54
N ARG A 93 -6.52 33.46 2.26
CA ARG A 93 -6.17 32.02 2.43
C ARG A 93 -5.25 31.68 3.61
N SER A 94 -5.82 31.42 4.78
CA SER A 94 -5.11 30.71 5.84
C SER A 94 -5.17 29.19 5.62
N ASP A 95 -4.21 28.66 4.87
CA ASP A 95 -3.88 27.23 4.70
C ASP A 95 -3.37 26.56 6.02
N LEU A 96 -3.93 26.89 7.19
CA LEU A 96 -3.32 26.58 8.50
C LEU A 96 -4.06 25.57 9.38
N LEU A 97 -5.18 25.03 8.91
CA LEU A 97 -5.88 23.91 9.55
C LEU A 97 -6.23 22.87 8.48
N ASP A 98 -5.20 22.36 7.79
CA ASP A 98 -5.34 21.22 6.90
C ASP A 98 -5.61 19.99 7.78
N ALA A 99 -6.76 19.31 7.56
CA ALA A 99 -7.10 18.06 8.23
C ALA A 99 -5.98 17.01 8.10
N LYS A 100 -5.13 17.15 7.07
CA LYS A 100 -3.88 16.39 6.92
C LYS A 100 -2.89 16.61 8.07
N SER A 101 -2.65 17.85 8.48
CA SER A 101 -1.75 18.17 9.59
C SER A 101 -2.30 17.67 10.93
N GLU A 102 -3.62 17.71 11.12
CA GLU A 102 -4.25 17.14 12.32
C GLU A 102 -4.20 15.60 12.31
N SER A 103 -4.30 14.96 11.15
CA SER A 103 -4.09 13.51 11.04
C SER A 103 -2.66 13.08 11.38
N GLU A 104 -1.65 13.87 11.03
CA GLU A 104 -0.25 13.62 11.41
C GLU A 104 -0.01 13.83 12.91
N ARG A 105 -0.69 14.81 13.53
CA ARG A 105 -0.62 15.03 14.99
C ARG A 105 -1.24 13.89 15.78
N LEU A 106 -2.34 13.30 15.30
CA LEU A 106 -2.93 12.09 15.87
C LEU A 106 -1.98 10.88 15.82
N LEU A 107 -1.05 10.87 14.86
CA LEU A 107 0.03 9.87 14.75
C LEU A 107 1.26 10.21 15.62
N SER A 108 1.24 11.31 16.36
CA SER A 108 2.39 11.72 17.18
C SER A 108 2.78 10.64 18.20
N ARG A 109 4.09 10.57 18.45
CA ARG A 109 4.67 9.58 19.36
C ARG A 109 4.16 9.75 20.80
N GLY A 110 3.90 10.97 21.24
CA GLY A 110 3.41 11.26 22.59
C GLY A 110 2.05 10.61 22.88
N ILE A 111 1.12 10.70 21.94
CA ILE A 111 -0.19 10.05 22.03
C ILE A 111 -0.02 8.53 22.03
N ALA A 112 0.79 7.99 21.12
CA ALA A 112 1.05 6.56 21.04
C ALA A 112 1.61 5.99 22.35
N GLU A 113 2.58 6.66 22.99
CA GLU A 113 3.16 6.21 24.25
C GLU A 113 2.15 6.22 25.41
N ARG A 114 1.27 7.23 25.48
CA ARG A 114 0.20 7.29 26.48
C ARG A 114 -0.82 6.16 26.29
N VAL A 115 -1.28 5.95 25.05
CA VAL A 115 -2.20 4.86 24.70
C VAL A 115 -1.60 3.50 25.04
N VAL A 116 -0.34 3.26 24.68
CA VAL A 116 0.38 2.00 24.96
C VAL A 116 0.46 1.72 26.46
N ARG A 117 0.71 2.75 27.28
CA ARG A 117 0.80 2.62 28.74
C ARG A 117 -0.57 2.41 29.39
N GLU A 118 -1.57 3.22 29.03
CA GLU A 118 -2.88 3.19 29.67
C GLU A 118 -3.70 1.94 29.30
N LEU A 119 -3.60 1.47 28.05
CA LEU A 119 -4.25 0.21 27.61
C LEU A 119 -3.36 -1.02 27.82
N GLN A 120 -2.20 -0.86 28.47
CA GLN A 120 -1.27 -1.94 28.82
C GLN A 120 -0.93 -2.87 27.63
N LEU A 121 -0.62 -2.28 26.48
CA LEU A 121 -0.25 -3.03 25.27
C LEU A 121 1.05 -3.82 25.44
N ASN A 122 1.86 -3.49 26.46
CA ASN A 122 3.06 -4.22 26.86
C ASN A 122 2.81 -5.63 27.40
N VAL A 123 1.64 -5.92 27.98
CA VAL A 123 1.33 -7.24 28.54
C VAL A 123 0.74 -8.19 27.49
N ARG A 124 0.34 -7.67 26.32
CA ARG A 124 -0.35 -8.45 25.28
C ARG A 124 0.65 -9.10 24.31
N GLU A 125 0.48 -10.41 24.07
CA GLU A 125 1.31 -11.19 23.11
C GLU A 125 1.25 -10.65 21.67
N GLU A 126 0.19 -9.93 21.31
CA GLU A 126 0.01 -9.37 19.97
C GLU A 126 1.01 -8.25 19.66
N PHE A 127 1.24 -7.34 20.62
CA PHE A 127 2.04 -6.13 20.41
C PHE A 127 3.43 -6.18 21.05
N ASN A 128 3.66 -7.11 21.99
CA ASN A 128 4.96 -7.30 22.61
C ASN A 128 5.73 -8.46 21.92
N PRO A 129 6.78 -8.16 21.13
CA PRO A 129 7.59 -9.19 20.48
C PRO A 129 8.26 -10.15 21.48
N ALA A 130 8.52 -9.71 22.71
CA ALA A 130 9.13 -10.54 23.76
C ALA A 130 8.18 -11.62 24.30
N LEU A 131 6.86 -11.44 24.14
CA LEU A 131 5.83 -12.38 24.57
C LEU A 131 5.36 -13.31 23.45
N ARG A 132 5.70 -13.01 22.18
CA ARG A 132 5.35 -13.87 21.04
C ARG A 132 6.07 -15.22 21.17
N LYS A 133 5.31 -16.30 21.33
CA LYS A 133 5.83 -17.67 21.30
C LYS A 133 6.37 -17.95 19.90
N ILE A 134 7.65 -18.30 19.80
CA ILE A 134 8.37 -18.61 18.56
C ILE A 134 7.53 -19.54 17.67
N SER A 135 7.24 -19.10 16.44
CA SER A 135 6.45 -19.85 15.47
C SER A 135 7.13 -21.20 15.15
N LEU A 136 6.34 -22.25 14.88
CA LEU A 136 6.85 -23.56 14.45
C LEU A 136 7.80 -23.45 13.24
N ILE A 137 7.54 -22.49 12.34
CA ILE A 137 8.37 -22.20 11.17
C ILE A 137 9.71 -21.58 11.60
N GLU A 138 9.72 -20.70 12.59
CA GLU A 138 10.94 -20.13 13.16
C GLU A 138 11.72 -21.16 13.96
N ARG A 139 11.08 -22.11 14.65
CA ARG A 139 11.77 -23.26 15.27
C ARG A 139 12.45 -24.15 14.24
N ILE A 140 11.78 -24.45 13.11
CA ILE A 140 12.36 -25.26 12.03
C ILE A 140 13.50 -24.49 11.36
N ARG A 141 13.31 -23.19 11.08
CA ARG A 141 14.34 -22.32 10.49
C ARG A 141 15.52 -22.11 11.43
N ALA A 142 15.29 -21.92 12.73
CA ALA A 142 16.32 -21.80 13.76
C ALA A 142 17.06 -23.12 13.98
N LYS A 143 16.39 -24.28 13.85
CA LYS A 143 17.05 -25.60 13.89
C LYS A 143 17.90 -25.88 12.64
N LEU A 144 17.51 -25.33 11.49
CA LEU A 144 18.31 -25.34 10.25
C LEU A 144 19.47 -24.33 10.31
N ARG A 145 19.27 -23.15 10.93
CA ARG A 145 20.30 -22.12 11.13
C ARG A 145 21.28 -22.46 12.26
N GLY A 146 20.85 -23.20 13.28
CA GLY A 146 21.68 -23.67 14.39
C GLY A 146 22.74 -24.71 14.00
N LEU A 147 22.79 -25.11 12.72
CA LEU A 147 23.90 -25.84 12.13
C LEU A 147 25.05 -24.92 11.67
N PHE A 148 24.84 -23.59 11.60
CA PHE A 148 25.80 -22.64 11.03
C PHE A 148 26.01 -21.34 11.82
N ASP A 149 25.24 -21.05 12.87
CA ASP A 149 25.50 -19.85 13.67
C ASP A 149 25.02 -19.96 15.12
N THR A 150 25.90 -19.56 16.05
CA THR A 150 25.66 -19.54 17.50
C THR A 150 25.70 -18.12 18.02
N GLU A 151 24.70 -17.32 17.67
CA GLU A 151 24.33 -16.16 18.46
C GLU A 151 22.95 -16.37 19.10
N LYS A 152 22.93 -16.36 20.43
CA LYS A 152 21.70 -16.34 21.22
C LYS A 152 21.07 -14.94 21.07
N PRO A 153 19.80 -14.83 20.64
CA PRO A 153 19.10 -13.56 20.72
C PRO A 153 18.96 -13.17 22.19
N THR A 154 19.48 -12.00 22.54
CA THR A 154 19.23 -11.35 23.83
C THR A 154 17.72 -11.14 23.99
N ALA A 155 17.16 -11.67 25.07
CA ALA A 155 15.73 -11.52 25.36
C ALA A 155 15.36 -10.03 25.44
N PRO A 156 14.36 -9.54 24.68
CA PRO A 156 13.95 -8.15 24.79
C PRO A 156 13.40 -7.91 26.20
N LEU A 157 13.86 -6.82 26.84
CA LEU A 157 13.32 -6.35 28.10
C LEU A 157 11.81 -6.21 27.99
N ARG A 158 11.08 -6.82 28.94
CA ARG A 158 9.61 -6.92 28.96
C ARG A 158 8.88 -5.57 28.89
N ASP A 159 9.56 -4.48 29.25
CA ASP A 159 8.98 -3.13 29.37
C ASP A 159 9.54 -2.13 28.35
N ASN A 160 10.16 -2.61 27.26
CA ASN A 160 10.68 -1.72 26.23
C ASN A 160 9.55 -1.21 25.32
N ILE A 161 8.96 -0.06 25.68
CA ILE A 161 7.92 0.64 24.89
C ILE A 161 8.39 0.89 23.45
N ASN A 162 9.69 1.15 23.23
CA ASN A 162 10.23 1.39 21.89
C ASN A 162 10.08 0.18 20.94
N ALA A 163 10.00 -1.05 21.48
CA ALA A 163 9.77 -2.24 20.67
C ALA A 163 8.28 -2.44 20.31
N ILE A 164 7.37 -1.81 21.06
CA ILE A 164 5.91 -1.94 20.91
C ILE A 164 5.37 -0.89 19.93
N ILE A 165 5.91 0.33 19.96
CA ILE A 165 5.48 1.45 19.11
C ILE A 165 5.40 1.08 17.61
N PRO A 166 6.39 0.38 17.01
CA PRO A 166 6.29 -0.01 15.60
C PRO A 166 5.15 -1.00 15.31
N GLU A 167 4.87 -1.94 16.22
CA GLU A 167 3.75 -2.88 16.07
C GLU A 167 2.40 -2.17 16.25
N TYR A 168 2.34 -1.20 17.16
CA TYR A 168 1.18 -0.31 17.33
C TYR A 168 0.86 0.47 16.05
N TYR A 169 1.85 1.13 15.43
CA TYR A 169 1.63 1.86 14.19
C TYR A 169 1.27 0.98 12.99
N ARG A 170 1.67 -0.30 12.98
CA ARG A 170 1.21 -1.25 11.95
C ARG A 170 -0.26 -1.63 12.11
N ALA A 171 -0.75 -1.64 13.36
CA ALA A 171 -2.14 -1.93 13.66
C ALA A 171 -3.05 -0.69 13.54
N LEU A 172 -2.49 0.51 13.67
CA LEU A 172 -3.19 1.79 13.55
C LEU A 172 -3.26 2.24 12.09
N GLY A 173 -4.46 2.58 11.62
CA GLY A 173 -4.68 3.26 10.35
C GLY A 173 -5.40 4.57 10.58
N VAL A 174 -4.74 5.68 10.25
CA VAL A 174 -5.34 7.02 10.25
C VAL A 174 -5.31 7.54 8.83
N TRP A 175 -6.46 7.92 8.30
CA TRP A 175 -6.55 8.57 7.00
C TRP A 175 -7.59 9.68 7.01
N HIS A 176 -7.35 10.65 6.16
CA HIS A 176 -8.24 11.75 5.85
C HIS A 176 -8.97 11.45 4.54
N GLU A 177 -10.23 11.89 4.42
CA GLU A 177 -11.00 11.78 3.19
C GLU A 177 -10.92 13.12 2.43
N ASP A 178 -10.25 13.16 1.27
CA ASP A 178 -9.85 14.41 0.57
C ASP A 178 -10.97 15.44 0.27
N LYS A 179 -12.24 15.07 0.43
CA LYS A 179 -13.41 15.92 0.19
C LYS A 179 -14.21 16.27 1.45
N SER A 180 -13.81 15.76 2.61
CA SER A 180 -14.49 15.97 3.88
C SER A 180 -13.46 16.23 4.98
N ASP A 181 -13.74 17.17 5.89
CA ASP A 181 -12.87 17.44 7.06
C ASP A 181 -12.99 16.34 8.14
N VAL A 182 -13.19 15.09 7.69
CA VAL A 182 -13.40 13.91 8.54
C VAL A 182 -12.10 13.10 8.57
N ILE A 183 -11.63 12.86 9.78
CA ILE A 183 -10.50 11.97 10.06
C ILE A 183 -11.06 10.63 10.52
N GLN A 184 -10.67 9.57 9.83
CA GLN A 184 -11.00 8.21 10.22
C GLN A 184 -9.80 7.56 10.91
N ILE A 185 -10.04 7.07 12.14
CA ILE A 185 -9.06 6.36 12.96
C ILE A 185 -9.53 4.93 13.07
N SER A 186 -8.69 3.97 12.70
CA SER A 186 -8.99 2.56 12.81
C SER A 186 -7.85 1.80 13.47
N PHE A 187 -8.18 0.76 14.22
CA PHE A 187 -7.19 -0.07 14.89
C PHE A 187 -7.53 -1.55 14.74
N ASN A 188 -6.52 -2.33 14.33
CA ASN A 188 -6.62 -3.77 14.12
C ASN A 188 -6.08 -4.52 15.35
N SER A 189 -6.91 -5.37 15.96
CA SER A 189 -6.47 -6.25 17.05
C SER A 189 -7.17 -7.61 17.02
N THR A 190 -6.55 -8.63 17.59
CA THR A 190 -7.19 -9.92 17.87
C THR A 190 -8.27 -9.87 18.95
N ASP A 191 -8.30 -8.81 19.76
CA ASP A 191 -9.29 -8.56 20.80
C ASP A 191 -10.29 -7.48 20.33
N PRO A 192 -11.59 -7.80 20.19
CA PRO A 192 -12.58 -6.85 19.68
C PRO A 192 -12.80 -5.66 20.62
N GLU A 193 -12.64 -5.83 21.93
CA GLU A 193 -12.77 -4.72 22.88
C GLU A 193 -11.61 -3.73 22.71
N LEU A 194 -10.40 -4.25 22.57
CA LEU A 194 -9.21 -3.43 22.36
C LEU A 194 -9.24 -2.70 21.01
N ALA A 195 -9.75 -3.36 19.96
CA ALA A 195 -9.91 -2.78 18.63
C ALA A 195 -10.78 -1.51 18.65
N ALA A 196 -11.78 -1.44 19.53
CA ALA A 196 -12.62 -0.27 19.74
C ALA A 196 -12.05 0.71 20.79
N ALA A 197 -11.42 0.21 21.84
CA ALA A 197 -10.87 1.03 22.92
C ALA A 197 -9.72 1.94 22.46
N VAL A 198 -8.85 1.44 21.57
CA VAL A 198 -7.68 2.21 21.11
C VAL A 198 -8.08 3.49 20.34
N PRO A 199 -8.93 3.45 19.28
CA PRO A 199 -9.36 4.67 18.60
C PRO A 199 -10.06 5.67 19.52
N ASN A 200 -10.94 5.20 20.41
CA ASN A 200 -11.63 6.06 21.38
C ASN A 200 -10.61 6.73 22.31
N ARG A 201 -9.63 5.98 22.80
CA ARG A 201 -8.64 6.54 23.73
C ARG A 201 -7.69 7.52 23.06
N ILE A 202 -7.32 7.30 21.80
CA ILE A 202 -6.57 8.26 20.99
C ILE A 202 -7.34 9.58 20.91
N ILE A 203 -8.64 9.52 20.62
CA ILE A 203 -9.50 10.70 20.53
C ILE A 203 -9.56 11.41 21.88
N ASP A 204 -9.80 10.70 22.99
CA ASP A 204 -9.87 11.30 24.32
C ASP A 204 -8.58 12.02 24.70
N ILE A 205 -7.42 11.36 24.51
CA ILE A 205 -6.11 11.94 24.81
C ILE A 205 -5.85 13.18 23.96
N TYR A 206 -6.20 13.14 22.68
CA TYR A 206 -6.01 14.25 21.77
C TYR A 206 -6.93 15.43 22.09
N LEU A 207 -8.20 15.17 22.42
CA LEU A 207 -9.15 16.21 22.86
C LEU A 207 -8.70 16.86 24.17
N ASP A 208 -8.20 16.08 25.13
CA ASP A 208 -7.65 16.58 26.38
C ASP A 208 -6.40 17.45 26.15
N GLU A 209 -5.45 16.97 25.33
CA GLU A 209 -4.23 17.72 24.99
C GLU A 209 -4.54 19.01 24.23
N ARG A 210 -5.53 18.99 23.33
CA ARG A 210 -5.97 20.18 22.60
C ARG A 210 -6.60 21.19 23.54
N LYS A 211 -7.46 20.74 24.45
CA LYS A 211 -8.11 21.58 25.47
C LYS A 211 -7.07 22.23 26.38
N GLU A 212 -6.07 21.47 26.83
CA GLU A 212 -4.99 21.97 27.66
C GLU A 212 -4.08 22.95 26.90
N SER A 213 -3.75 22.66 25.64
CA SER A 213 -2.94 23.54 24.79
C SER A 213 -3.65 24.87 24.47
N VAL A 214 -4.95 24.84 24.16
CA VAL A 214 -5.75 26.05 23.94
C VAL A 214 -5.84 26.87 25.22
N ARG A 215 -6.14 26.23 26.35
CA ARG A 215 -6.19 26.90 27.66
C ARG A 215 -4.84 27.53 28.01
N GLY A 216 -3.73 26.80 27.86
CA GLY A 216 -2.40 27.31 28.15
C GLY A 216 -2.00 28.51 27.27
N ARG A 217 -2.42 28.54 25.99
CA ARG A 217 -2.21 29.71 25.12
C ARG A 217 -3.06 30.91 25.54
N LEU A 218 -4.31 30.69 25.94
CA LEU A 218 -5.19 31.74 26.45
C LEU A 218 -4.69 32.31 27.78
N ASP A 219 -4.27 31.45 28.71
CA ASP A 219 -3.70 31.86 30.00
C ASP A 219 -2.41 32.67 29.80
N ALA A 220 -1.52 32.22 28.90
CA ALA A 220 -0.30 32.96 28.56
C ALA A 220 -0.60 34.32 27.88
N ALA A 221 -1.60 34.39 27.01
CA ALA A 221 -2.03 35.64 26.40
C ALA A 221 -2.66 36.59 27.43
N GLU A 222 -3.48 36.08 28.35
CA GLU A 222 -4.05 36.87 29.44
C GLU A 222 -2.94 37.44 30.33
N GLU A 223 -1.96 36.63 30.71
CA GLU A 223 -0.83 37.06 31.54
C GLU A 223 0.00 38.14 30.83
N TRP A 224 0.28 37.97 29.54
CA TRP A 224 0.96 38.99 28.73
C TRP A 224 0.19 40.32 28.68
N ILE A 225 -1.13 40.28 28.46
CA ILE A 225 -1.97 41.49 28.48
C ILE A 225 -2.01 42.10 29.89
N ARG A 226 -2.11 41.30 30.94
CA ARG A 226 -2.14 41.75 32.34
C ARG A 226 -0.87 42.53 32.71
N GLN A 227 0.30 42.03 32.31
CA GLN A 227 1.56 42.75 32.49
C GLN A 227 1.56 44.08 31.73
N ARG A 228 1.04 44.07 30.50
CA ARG A 228 0.95 45.30 29.69
C ARG A 228 -0.04 46.32 30.25
N ILE A 229 -1.17 45.89 30.79
CA ILE A 229 -2.14 46.72 31.51
C ILE A 229 -1.47 47.38 32.70
N THR A 230 -0.70 46.64 33.50
CA THR A 230 -0.02 47.19 34.68
C THR A 230 0.99 48.28 34.29
N GLU A 231 1.80 48.04 33.25
CA GLU A 231 2.74 49.04 32.72
C GLU A 231 1.99 50.28 32.19
N GLN A 232 0.89 50.06 31.48
CA GLN A 232 0.08 51.13 30.89
C GLN A 232 -0.69 51.93 31.95
N GLN A 233 -1.16 51.29 33.03
CA GLN A 233 -1.78 51.95 34.18
C GLN A 233 -0.82 52.94 34.83
N VAL A 234 0.43 52.53 35.09
CA VAL A 234 1.45 53.44 35.64
C VAL A 234 1.68 54.65 34.72
N ARG A 235 1.66 54.46 33.39
CA ARG A 235 1.78 55.58 32.43
C ARG A 235 0.56 56.49 32.43
N ALA A 236 -0.64 55.92 32.50
CA ALA A 236 -1.88 56.68 32.59
C ALA A 236 -1.96 57.48 33.90
N ASP A 237 -1.56 56.88 35.02
CA ASP A 237 -1.54 57.53 36.32
C ASP A 237 -0.48 58.63 36.38
N THR A 238 0.75 58.37 35.92
CA THR A 238 1.81 59.40 35.90
C THR A 238 1.47 60.58 34.98
N SER A 239 0.86 60.34 33.81
CA SER A 239 0.41 61.42 32.93
C SER A 239 -0.80 62.19 33.49
N ARG A 240 -1.73 61.50 34.16
CA ARG A 240 -2.87 62.13 34.85
C ARG A 240 -2.42 62.96 36.04
N ASP A 241 -1.54 62.42 36.87
CA ASP A 241 -0.96 63.13 38.01
C ASP A 241 -0.15 64.34 37.52
N ALA A 242 0.65 64.22 36.45
CA ALA A 242 1.34 65.37 35.87
C ALA A 242 0.38 66.48 35.40
N ALA A 243 -0.77 66.12 34.79
CA ALA A 243 -1.79 67.08 34.40
C ALA A 243 -2.49 67.71 35.62
N ARG A 244 -2.80 66.91 36.65
CA ARG A 244 -3.41 67.38 37.90
C ARG A 244 -2.47 68.29 38.68
N ASP A 245 -1.22 67.88 38.88
CA ASP A 245 -0.22 68.66 39.60
C ASP A 245 0.08 69.98 38.87
N TYR A 246 0.12 69.96 37.52
CA TYR A 246 0.22 71.18 36.72
C TYR A 246 -1.02 72.07 36.90
N GLN A 247 -2.23 71.49 36.88
CA GLN A 247 -3.46 72.21 37.15
C GLN A 247 -3.46 72.81 38.56
N GLU A 248 -3.21 72.05 39.62
CA GLU A 248 -3.17 72.50 41.02
C GLU A 248 -2.13 73.60 41.25
N SER A 249 -0.96 73.51 40.60
CA SER A 249 0.06 74.55 40.69
C SER A 249 -0.39 75.89 40.09
N MET A 250 -1.34 75.85 39.15
CA MET A 250 -1.87 77.02 38.42
C MET A 250 -3.25 77.46 38.95
N ASP A 251 -4.03 76.56 39.55
CA ASP A 251 -5.41 76.78 40.07
C ASP A 251 -5.44 77.70 41.31
N VAL A 252 -4.27 78.04 41.87
CA VAL A 252 -4.14 79.15 42.83
C VAL A 252 -4.37 80.52 42.15
N VAL A 253 -4.42 80.62 40.81
CA VAL A 253 -4.45 81.91 40.09
C VAL A 253 -5.59 82.12 39.08
N SER A 254 -6.36 81.11 38.63
CA SER A 254 -7.40 81.35 37.60
C SER A 254 -8.66 80.50 37.74
N LYS A 255 -9.74 81.11 38.27
CA LYS A 255 -11.11 80.64 38.04
C LYS A 255 -11.53 81.01 36.60
N GLU A 256 -12.23 80.12 35.89
CA GLU A 256 -12.73 80.36 34.51
C GLU A 256 -13.53 81.68 34.39
N ASP A 257 -14.29 82.05 35.42
CA ASP A 257 -15.02 83.32 35.50
C ASP A 257 -14.09 84.55 35.38
N ALA A 258 -12.88 84.46 35.92
CA ALA A 258 -11.90 85.54 35.88
C ALA A 258 -11.27 85.72 34.49
N GLN A 259 -11.26 84.68 33.64
CA GLN A 259 -10.73 84.79 32.28
C GLN A 259 -11.70 85.53 31.36
N GLU A 260 -13.01 85.22 31.44
CA GLU A 260 -14.03 85.92 30.66
C GLU A 260 -14.12 87.40 31.06
N GLU A 261 -14.06 87.68 32.36
CA GLU A 261 -14.02 89.05 32.90
C GLU A 261 -12.77 89.81 32.44
N ARG A 262 -11.60 89.15 32.37
CA ARG A 262 -10.37 89.76 31.85
C ARG A 262 -10.43 90.05 30.35
N ILE A 263 -10.99 89.15 29.54
CA ILE A 263 -11.17 89.38 28.09
C ILE A 263 -12.11 90.56 27.87
N LYS A 264 -13.22 90.63 28.62
CA LYS A 264 -14.13 91.79 28.61
C LYS A 264 -13.40 93.07 28.98
N SER A 265 -12.63 93.07 30.07
CA SER A 265 -11.86 94.25 30.50
C SER A 265 -10.82 94.70 29.47
N PHE A 266 -10.17 93.77 28.77
CA PHE A 266 -9.21 94.09 27.71
C PHE A 266 -9.91 94.74 26.51
N LEU A 267 -11.04 94.17 26.07
CA LEU A 267 -11.86 94.75 24.99
C LEU A 267 -12.38 96.14 25.36
N GLU A 268 -12.79 96.35 26.62
CA GLU A 268 -13.21 97.66 27.12
C GLU A 268 -12.05 98.67 27.11
N LEU A 269 -10.85 98.26 27.53
CA LEU A 269 -9.66 99.11 27.49
C LEU A 269 -9.25 99.47 26.05
N THR A 270 -9.26 98.51 25.12
CA THR A 270 -8.98 98.76 23.70
C THR A 270 -10.05 99.68 23.07
N GLY A 271 -11.32 99.49 23.44
CA GLY A 271 -12.39 100.39 23.02
C GLY A 271 -12.23 101.81 23.59
N ARG A 272 -11.71 101.94 24.82
CA ARG A 272 -11.42 103.24 25.44
C ARG A 272 -10.21 103.93 24.80
N GLU A 273 -9.14 103.19 24.50
CA GLU A 273 -7.99 103.69 23.75
C GLU A 273 -8.43 104.28 22.40
N GLY A 274 -9.27 103.56 21.63
CA GLY A 274 -9.79 104.06 20.35
C GLY A 274 -10.56 105.38 20.47
N LYS A 275 -11.39 105.53 21.51
CA LYS A 275 -12.13 106.78 21.77
C LYS A 275 -11.23 107.94 22.19
N ILE A 276 -10.20 107.66 22.99
CA ILE A 276 -9.21 108.67 23.39
C ILE A 276 -8.45 109.13 22.15
N GLU A 277 -8.00 108.21 21.30
CA GLU A 277 -7.26 108.55 20.08
C GLU A 277 -8.11 109.35 19.09
N GLU A 278 -9.38 108.99 18.90
CA GLU A 278 -10.34 109.78 18.13
C GLU A 278 -10.44 111.22 18.67
N SER A 279 -10.58 111.37 19.99
CA SER A 279 -10.66 112.68 20.65
C SER A 279 -9.35 113.47 20.55
N ARG A 280 -8.19 112.80 20.58
CA ARG A 280 -6.86 113.43 20.42
C ARG A 280 -6.71 114.01 19.02
N VAL A 281 -7.00 113.21 18.00
CA VAL A 281 -6.95 113.64 16.59
C VAL A 281 -7.89 114.82 16.34
N GLU A 282 -9.11 114.79 16.92
CA GLU A 282 -10.07 115.88 16.78
C GLU A 282 -9.56 117.18 17.43
N VAL A 283 -8.99 117.12 18.63
CA VAL A 283 -8.42 118.29 19.33
C VAL A 283 -7.15 118.81 18.64
N GLU A 284 -6.27 117.92 18.16
CA GLU A 284 -5.04 118.29 17.45
C GLU A 284 -5.35 118.95 16.09
N ALA A 285 -6.38 118.48 15.38
CA ALA A 285 -6.90 119.13 14.19
C ALA A 285 -7.39 120.55 14.50
N VAL A 286 -8.08 120.77 15.62
CA VAL A 286 -8.53 122.11 16.06
C VAL A 286 -7.34 123.01 16.44
N ILE A 287 -6.31 122.49 17.10
CA ILE A 287 -5.12 123.29 17.47
C ILE A 287 -4.33 123.71 16.23
N SER A 288 -3.99 122.76 15.35
CA SER A 288 -3.18 123.02 14.15
C SER A 288 -3.84 124.01 13.19
N THR A 289 -5.17 123.98 13.08
CA THR A 289 -5.93 124.92 12.26
C THR A 289 -5.99 126.32 12.88
N LEU A 290 -6.09 126.43 14.20
CA LEU A 290 -6.05 127.73 14.90
C LEU A 290 -4.65 128.35 14.91
N GLU A 291 -3.59 127.54 14.92
CA GLU A 291 -2.20 128.01 14.87
C GLU A 291 -1.77 128.46 13.46
N THR A 292 -2.32 127.84 12.41
CA THR A 292 -2.02 128.20 11.01
C THR A 292 -2.87 129.38 10.50
N ALA A 293 -3.95 129.73 11.20
CA ALA A 293 -4.82 130.85 10.85
C ALA A 293 -4.21 132.19 11.30
N ASP A 294 -3.38 132.78 10.44
CA ASP A 294 -2.81 134.12 10.65
C ASP A 294 -3.90 135.21 10.45
N ASN A 295 -4.53 135.63 11.55
CA ASN A 295 -5.31 136.85 11.81
C ASN A 295 -6.39 137.37 10.84
N ALA A 296 -6.68 136.76 9.68
CA ALA A 296 -7.60 137.37 8.71
C ALA A 296 -8.80 136.51 8.26
N SER A 297 -8.92 135.23 8.63
CA SER A 297 -10.17 134.47 8.40
C SER A 297 -10.23 133.12 9.11
N VAL A 298 -10.61 133.12 10.39
CA VAL A 298 -10.97 131.90 11.15
C VAL A 298 -12.22 131.17 10.58
N ALA A 299 -12.83 131.68 9.51
CA ALA A 299 -14.10 131.18 8.97
C ALA A 299 -14.02 130.60 7.53
N ALA A 300 -12.84 130.15 7.06
CA ALA A 300 -12.73 129.58 5.72
C ALA A 300 -12.81 128.05 5.66
N GLN A 301 -12.72 127.31 6.79
CA GLN A 301 -12.79 125.85 6.74
C GLN A 301 -13.54 125.29 7.97
N ASN A 302 -14.62 124.55 7.69
CA ASN A 302 -15.46 123.65 8.51
C ASN A 302 -14.97 123.27 9.93
N ILE A 303 -14.86 124.22 10.85
CA ILE A 303 -14.54 123.95 12.25
C ILE A 303 -15.66 124.49 13.12
N VAL A 304 -16.11 123.66 14.07
CA VAL A 304 -16.99 124.08 15.16
C VAL A 304 -16.16 124.96 16.11
N VAL A 305 -16.12 126.25 15.79
CA VAL A 305 -15.57 127.27 16.68
C VAL A 305 -16.64 127.57 17.74
N PRO A 306 -16.29 127.74 19.03
CA PRO A 306 -17.24 128.11 20.05
C PRO A 306 -18.04 129.35 19.66
N ASP A 307 -19.34 129.37 19.97
CA ASP A 307 -20.24 130.47 19.62
C ASP A 307 -19.72 131.83 20.10
N SER A 308 -18.97 131.88 21.21
CA SER A 308 -18.34 133.10 21.71
C SER A 308 -17.29 133.69 20.78
N ILE A 309 -16.48 132.86 20.12
CA ILE A 309 -15.47 133.30 19.15
C ILE A 309 -16.14 133.57 17.80
N ALA A 310 -17.11 132.74 17.40
CA ALA A 310 -17.85 132.92 16.16
C ALA A 310 -18.67 134.23 16.14
N VAL A 311 -19.27 134.60 17.27
CA VAL A 311 -19.97 135.89 17.45
C VAL A 311 -18.99 137.04 17.39
N LYS A 312 -17.91 137.02 18.18
CA LYS A 312 -16.87 138.08 18.16
C LYS A 312 -16.26 138.28 16.75
N GLN A 313 -16.06 137.20 16.00
CA GLN A 313 -15.57 137.28 14.63
C GLN A 313 -16.61 137.87 13.67
N ARG A 314 -17.89 137.52 13.83
CA ARG A 314 -18.97 138.07 13.01
C ARG A 314 -19.14 139.56 13.28
N ASP A 315 -19.07 139.98 14.53
CA ASP A 315 -19.15 141.39 14.94
C ASP A 315 -17.97 142.19 14.38
N LEU A 316 -16.74 141.68 14.51
CA LEU A 316 -15.55 142.31 13.94
C LEU A 316 -15.65 142.46 12.41
N ARG A 317 -16.13 141.44 11.71
CA ARG A 317 -16.38 141.53 10.25
C ARG A 317 -17.44 142.57 9.90
N GLY A 318 -18.48 142.72 10.73
CA GLY A 318 -19.49 143.77 10.58
C GLY A 318 -18.86 145.16 10.73
N GLN A 319 -18.08 145.37 11.79
CA GLN A 319 -17.38 146.63 12.04
C GLN A 319 -16.38 146.97 10.91
N GLU A 320 -15.63 146.01 10.38
CA GLU A 320 -14.72 146.23 9.25
C GLU A 320 -15.46 146.64 7.96
N GLN A 321 -16.65 146.07 7.71
CA GLN A 321 -17.50 146.49 6.60
C GLN A 321 -18.08 147.89 6.81
N ASP A 322 -18.49 148.23 8.02
CA ASP A 322 -19.00 149.56 8.36
C ASP A 322 -17.88 150.62 8.28
N LEU A 323 -16.65 150.29 8.67
CA LEU A 323 -15.47 151.14 8.45
C LEU A 323 -15.20 151.36 6.97
N ALA A 324 -15.30 150.31 6.15
CA ALA A 324 -15.11 150.42 4.70
C ALA A 324 -16.15 151.36 4.06
N ARG A 325 -17.41 151.34 4.51
CA ARG A 325 -18.45 152.28 4.06
C ARG A 325 -18.19 153.72 4.53
N LEU A 326 -17.76 153.91 5.78
CA LEU A 326 -17.47 155.24 6.32
C LEU A 326 -16.29 155.92 5.62
N LEU A 327 -15.25 155.16 5.26
CA LEU A 327 -14.10 155.65 4.48
C LEU A 327 -14.44 156.04 3.03
N GLU A 328 -15.57 155.57 2.50
CA GLU A 328 -16.07 155.97 1.18
C GLU A 328 -16.69 157.39 1.21
N THR A 329 -17.14 157.83 2.38
CA THR A 329 -17.93 159.08 2.54
C THR A 329 -17.16 160.18 3.28
N TYR A 330 -16.24 159.81 4.19
CA TYR A 330 -15.49 160.75 5.03
C TYR A 330 -13.97 160.56 4.90
N ASP A 331 -13.21 161.64 5.01
CA ASP A 331 -11.74 161.62 4.99
C ASP A 331 -11.19 160.93 6.26
N GLY A 332 -10.02 160.29 6.16
CA GLY A 332 -9.51 159.28 7.10
C GLY A 332 -9.23 159.75 8.53
N ASN A 333 -9.33 161.06 8.80
CA ASN A 333 -9.13 161.68 10.11
C ASN A 333 -10.43 162.18 10.77
N ALA A 334 -11.60 161.88 10.20
CA ALA A 334 -12.89 162.21 10.81
C ALA A 334 -13.08 161.48 12.16
N GLU A 335 -13.66 162.17 13.14
CA GLU A 335 -13.83 161.67 14.52
C GLU A 335 -14.51 160.28 14.55
N ALA A 336 -15.56 160.07 13.75
CA ALA A 336 -16.26 158.79 13.64
C ALA A 336 -15.42 157.64 13.04
N VAL A 337 -14.44 157.94 12.17
CA VAL A 337 -13.53 156.93 11.58
C VAL A 337 -12.45 156.52 12.57
N VAL A 338 -11.96 157.47 13.38
CA VAL A 338 -10.97 157.20 14.43
C VAL A 338 -11.59 156.39 15.57
N GLU A 339 -12.83 156.72 15.97
CA GLU A 339 -13.59 155.98 16.98
C GLU A 339 -13.83 154.52 16.57
N LEU A 340 -14.36 154.28 15.35
CA LEU A 340 -14.58 152.92 14.86
C LEU A 340 -13.28 152.13 14.62
N ARG A 341 -12.18 152.80 14.24
CA ARG A 341 -10.85 152.15 14.21
C ARG A 341 -10.38 151.74 15.60
N GLY A 342 -10.68 152.55 16.62
CA GLY A 342 -10.44 152.21 18.03
C GLY A 342 -11.22 150.97 18.45
N GLU A 343 -12.52 150.92 18.15
CA GLU A 343 -13.39 149.77 18.44
C GLU A 343 -12.96 148.49 17.70
N ILE A 344 -12.52 148.60 16.44
CA ILE A 344 -11.98 147.48 15.67
C ILE A 344 -10.68 146.95 16.27
N GLN A 345 -9.80 147.85 16.74
CA GLN A 345 -8.55 147.44 17.41
C GLN A 345 -8.83 146.75 18.74
N GLU A 346 -9.78 147.27 19.54
CA GLU A 346 -10.22 146.65 20.77
C GLU A 346 -10.85 145.27 20.50
N SER A 347 -11.77 145.18 19.54
CA SER A 347 -12.43 143.93 19.15
C SER A 347 -11.45 142.89 18.57
N ARG A 348 -10.40 143.32 17.86
CA ARG A 348 -9.30 142.45 17.41
C ARG A 348 -8.49 141.89 18.59
N ALA A 349 -8.11 142.74 19.54
CA ALA A 349 -7.38 142.31 20.73
C ALA A 349 -8.22 141.33 21.58
N ASP A 350 -9.52 141.59 21.68
CA ASP A 350 -10.48 140.75 22.39
C ASP A 350 -10.70 139.39 21.73
N LEU A 351 -10.73 139.34 20.39
CA LEU A 351 -10.77 138.12 19.60
C LEU A 351 -9.48 137.32 19.75
N GLU A 352 -8.32 137.97 19.71
CA GLU A 352 -7.00 137.35 19.90
C GLU A 352 -6.85 136.77 21.32
N LEU A 353 -7.35 137.47 22.33
CA LEU A 353 -7.35 136.98 23.70
C LEU A 353 -8.29 135.77 23.85
N ALA A 354 -9.49 135.81 23.26
CA ALA A 354 -10.43 134.69 23.28
C ALA A 354 -9.89 133.46 22.52
N THR A 355 -9.25 133.64 21.36
CA THR A 355 -8.61 132.54 20.62
C THR A 355 -7.41 131.97 21.37
N LYS A 356 -6.56 132.80 21.98
CA LYS A 356 -5.45 132.33 22.85
C LYS A 356 -5.96 131.55 24.06
N GLN A 357 -7.00 132.01 24.73
CA GLN A 357 -7.61 131.29 25.86
C GLN A 357 -8.22 129.95 25.43
N TYR A 358 -8.87 129.91 24.27
CA TYR A 358 -9.43 128.67 23.71
C TYR A 358 -8.33 127.70 23.28
N LEU A 359 -7.26 128.18 22.65
CA LEU A 359 -6.09 127.39 22.27
C LEU A 359 -5.40 126.81 23.52
N GLN A 360 -5.25 127.60 24.58
CA GLN A 360 -4.75 127.11 25.88
C GLN A 360 -5.68 126.06 26.50
N THR A 361 -7.00 126.24 26.40
CA THR A 361 -7.99 125.26 26.86
C THR A 361 -7.86 123.95 26.09
N MET A 362 -7.71 124.01 24.76
CA MET A 362 -7.52 122.83 23.91
C MET A 362 -6.17 122.15 24.12
N ARG A 363 -5.09 122.91 24.32
CA ARG A 363 -3.78 122.35 24.73
C ARG A 363 -3.86 121.63 26.06
N THR A 364 -4.56 122.20 27.03
CA THR A 364 -4.78 121.56 28.33
C THR A 364 -5.59 120.26 28.16
N LYS A 365 -6.60 120.28 27.29
CA LYS A 365 -7.38 119.08 26.94
C LYS A 365 -6.52 118.01 26.25
N LEU A 366 -5.62 118.40 25.34
CA LEU A 366 -4.70 117.49 24.66
C LEU A 366 -3.76 116.82 25.66
N VAL A 367 -3.13 117.59 26.55
CA VAL A 367 -2.26 117.04 27.61
C VAL A 367 -3.02 116.11 28.55
N ALA A 368 -4.27 116.43 28.88
CA ALA A 368 -5.12 115.55 29.68
C ALA A 368 -5.43 114.23 28.94
N LEU A 369 -5.71 114.29 27.64
CA LEU A 369 -5.92 113.10 26.80
C LEU A 369 -4.63 112.28 26.62
N ASP A 370 -3.47 112.91 26.51
CA ASP A 370 -2.16 112.25 26.43
C ASP A 370 -1.87 111.44 27.70
N HIS A 371 -2.09 112.05 28.88
CA HIS A 371 -1.95 111.34 30.15
C HIS A 371 -2.97 110.19 30.29
N GLU A 372 -4.20 110.37 29.80
CA GLU A 372 -5.19 109.30 29.80
C GLU A 372 -4.79 108.16 28.85
N ALA A 373 -4.24 108.48 27.66
CA ALA A 373 -3.74 107.51 26.70
C ALA A 373 -2.58 106.69 27.28
N GLU A 374 -1.60 107.33 27.93
CA GLU A 374 -0.50 106.62 28.61
C GLU A 374 -1.00 105.71 29.74
N ALA A 375 -1.98 106.18 30.52
CA ALA A 375 -2.58 105.39 31.60
C ALA A 375 -3.37 104.18 31.08
N VAL A 376 -4.09 104.31 29.96
CA VAL A 376 -4.79 103.19 29.31
C VAL A 376 -3.79 102.23 28.66
N GLN A 377 -2.76 102.75 27.98
CA GLN A 377 -1.76 101.94 27.30
C GLN A 377 -0.93 101.09 28.26
N SER A 378 -0.51 101.65 29.39
CA SER A 378 0.17 100.89 30.44
C SER A 378 -0.69 99.75 31.01
N ARG A 379 -2.00 99.98 31.18
CA ARG A 379 -2.95 98.95 31.59
C ARG A 379 -3.15 97.88 30.51
N LEU A 380 -3.18 98.26 29.23
CA LEU A 380 -3.28 97.34 28.10
C LEU A 380 -2.06 96.43 27.99
N VAL A 381 -0.84 96.94 28.19
CA VAL A 381 0.38 96.13 28.19
C VAL A 381 0.33 95.09 29.30
N VAL A 382 -0.02 95.50 30.53
CA VAL A 382 -0.14 94.58 31.68
C VAL A 382 -1.25 93.54 31.46
N ALA A 383 -2.40 93.96 30.92
CA ALA A 383 -3.51 93.06 30.61
C ALA A 383 -3.15 92.06 29.50
N ASN A 384 -2.46 92.50 28.44
CA ASN A 384 -2.02 91.63 27.35
C ASN A 384 -0.94 90.64 27.79
N GLU A 385 0.03 91.06 28.60
CA GLU A 385 1.06 90.18 29.16
C GLU A 385 0.45 89.07 30.04
N LYS A 386 -0.55 89.43 30.87
CA LYS A 386 -1.32 88.45 31.65
C LYS A 386 -2.09 87.49 30.73
N ARG A 387 -2.77 87.98 29.70
CA ARG A 387 -3.50 87.14 28.73
C ARG A 387 -2.59 86.15 27.99
N ILE A 388 -1.40 86.57 27.59
CA ILE A 388 -0.42 85.70 26.91
C ILE A 388 0.07 84.60 27.86
N ARG A 389 0.37 84.96 29.12
CA ARG A 389 0.74 83.97 30.15
C ARG A 389 -0.38 82.96 30.39
N ASP A 390 -1.61 83.42 30.58
CA ASP A 390 -2.78 82.57 30.81
C ASP A 390 -3.02 81.63 29.61
N ALA A 391 -2.90 82.14 28.37
CA ALA A 391 -3.03 81.33 27.16
C ALA A 391 -1.94 80.26 27.02
N LEU A 392 -0.69 80.56 27.41
CA LEU A 392 0.41 79.60 27.39
C LEU A 392 0.17 78.48 28.41
N VAL A 393 -0.24 78.84 29.63
CA VAL A 393 -0.58 77.88 30.69
C VAL A 393 -1.72 76.96 30.24
N GLN A 394 -2.80 77.53 29.66
CA GLN A 394 -3.93 76.75 29.19
C GLN A 394 -3.54 75.78 28.05
N THR A 395 -2.66 76.21 27.15
CA THR A 395 -2.20 75.37 26.04
C THR A 395 -1.40 74.17 26.54
N GLU A 396 -0.52 74.38 27.53
CA GLU A 396 0.26 73.30 28.12
C GLU A 396 -0.62 72.35 28.96
N LEU A 397 -1.61 72.88 29.70
CA LEU A 397 -2.59 72.05 30.41
C LEU A 397 -3.38 71.17 29.43
N LEU A 398 -3.91 71.74 28.35
CA LEU A 398 -4.61 70.98 27.31
C LEU A 398 -3.73 69.92 26.66
N ARG A 399 -2.43 70.22 26.47
CA ARG A 399 -1.47 69.24 25.96
C ARG A 399 -1.30 68.07 26.93
N LEU A 400 -1.11 68.34 28.22
CA LEU A 400 -0.97 67.30 29.25
C LEU A 400 -2.25 66.47 29.40
N GLN A 401 -3.42 67.11 29.38
CA GLN A 401 -4.72 66.43 29.39
C GLN A 401 -4.90 65.50 28.19
N LYS A 402 -4.55 65.94 26.97
CA LYS A 402 -4.60 65.08 25.77
C LYS A 402 -3.67 63.88 25.86
N ILE A 403 -2.49 64.03 26.47
CA ILE A 403 -1.59 62.91 26.71
C ILE A 403 -2.23 61.93 27.70
N ALA A 404 -2.75 62.43 28.83
CA ALA A 404 -3.44 61.60 29.81
C ALA A 404 -4.64 60.84 29.21
N GLU A 405 -5.47 61.51 28.40
CA GLU A 405 -6.61 60.89 27.69
C GLU A 405 -6.15 59.81 26.70
N LYS A 406 -5.06 60.05 25.96
CA LYS A 406 -4.50 59.06 25.04
C LYS A 406 -3.99 57.82 25.78
N GLU A 407 -3.31 57.99 26.91
CA GLU A 407 -2.83 56.87 27.73
C GLU A 407 -4.02 56.10 28.35
N GLN A 408 -5.08 56.80 28.77
CA GLN A 408 -6.32 56.21 29.29
C GLN A 408 -7.07 55.38 28.23
N THR A 409 -7.29 55.95 27.04
CA THR A 409 -7.96 55.22 25.94
C THR A 409 -7.17 54.00 25.49
N SER A 410 -5.84 54.04 25.60
CA SER A 410 -4.97 52.88 25.34
C SER A 410 -5.13 51.80 26.42
N LEU A 411 -5.26 52.21 27.68
CA LEU A 411 -5.58 51.31 28.79
C LEU A 411 -6.95 50.65 28.62
N ASP A 412 -8.00 51.42 28.33
CA ASP A 412 -9.37 50.90 28.15
C ASP A 412 -9.44 49.87 27.01
N LYS A 413 -8.67 50.09 25.92
CA LYS A 413 -8.55 49.13 24.82
C LYS A 413 -7.93 47.80 25.28
N LEU A 414 -6.86 47.85 26.07
CA LEU A 414 -6.24 46.64 26.62
C LEU A 414 -7.17 45.91 27.60
N GLU A 415 -7.93 46.64 28.42
CA GLU A 415 -8.91 46.06 29.33
C GLU A 415 -10.06 45.38 28.58
N ASN A 416 -10.55 45.99 27.50
CA ASN A 416 -11.56 45.38 26.63
C ASN A 416 -11.02 44.12 25.94
N GLN A 417 -9.80 44.17 25.39
CA GLN A 417 -9.15 42.99 24.83
C GLN A 417 -9.00 41.86 25.87
N ARG A 418 -8.68 42.18 27.13
CA ARG A 418 -8.64 41.19 28.21
C ARG A 418 -10.02 40.58 28.48
N ARG A 419 -11.08 41.38 28.51
CA ARG A 419 -12.46 40.91 28.68
C ARG A 419 -12.89 40.00 27.53
N ASP A 420 -12.53 40.35 26.30
CA ASP A 420 -12.82 39.54 25.11
C ASP A 420 -12.08 38.20 25.15
N LEU A 421 -10.80 38.18 25.55
CA LEU A 421 -10.06 36.93 25.75
C LEU A 421 -10.66 36.08 26.86
N ALA A 422 -11.06 36.69 27.99
CA ALA A 422 -11.72 35.99 29.08
C ALA A 422 -13.08 35.39 28.65
N ALA A 423 -13.86 36.12 27.87
CA ALA A 423 -15.11 35.61 27.30
C ALA A 423 -14.87 34.45 26.32
N LYS A 424 -13.84 34.55 25.46
CA LYS A 424 -13.42 33.48 24.56
C LYS A 424 -12.94 32.24 25.31
N ALA A 425 -12.29 32.39 26.46
CA ALA A 425 -11.88 31.27 27.31
C ALA A 425 -13.05 30.53 27.97
N MET A 426 -14.21 31.19 28.13
CA MET A 426 -15.44 30.57 28.65
C MET A 426 -16.24 29.82 27.60
N LEU A 427 -16.01 30.07 26.30
CA LEU A 427 -16.69 29.36 25.23
C LEU A 427 -16.15 27.92 25.13
N PRO A 428 -17.02 26.89 25.08
CA PRO A 428 -16.58 25.55 24.77
C PRO A 428 -16.04 25.54 23.33
N GLY A 429 -14.72 25.38 23.19
CA GLY A 429 -14.04 25.28 21.90
C GLY A 429 -14.39 23.98 21.19
N ALA A 430 -15.59 23.91 20.58
CA ALA A 430 -16.00 22.80 19.74
C ALA A 430 -15.37 22.91 18.33
N GLU A 431 -14.03 22.93 18.27
CA GLU A 431 -13.28 22.82 17.01
C GLU A 431 -13.23 21.35 16.52
N LEU A 432 -13.45 20.39 17.41
CA LEU A 432 -13.35 18.96 17.13
C LEU A 432 -14.59 18.27 17.68
N GLU A 433 -15.32 17.57 16.82
CA GLU A 433 -16.52 16.84 17.20
C GLU A 433 -16.40 15.36 16.83
N VAL A 434 -16.74 14.48 17.76
CA VAL A 434 -16.73 13.03 17.52
C VAL A 434 -18.00 12.64 16.77
N LEU A 435 -17.88 12.38 15.47
CA LEU A 435 -19.01 12.00 14.62
C LEU A 435 -19.53 10.61 14.99
N THR A 436 -18.62 9.64 15.10
CA THR A 436 -18.96 8.27 15.53
C THR A 436 -17.83 7.70 16.37
N PRO A 437 -18.06 7.33 17.65
CA PRO A 437 -17.08 6.61 18.44
C PRO A 437 -16.90 5.19 17.91
N ALA A 438 -15.74 4.59 18.17
CA ALA A 438 -15.49 3.21 17.82
C ALA A 438 -16.34 2.28 18.68
N THR A 439 -17.11 1.43 18.01
CA THR A 439 -17.92 0.37 18.62
C THR A 439 -17.22 -0.97 18.51
N VAL A 440 -17.52 -1.89 19.45
CA VAL A 440 -16.92 -3.23 19.48
C VAL A 440 -17.40 -4.02 18.25
N PRO A 441 -16.49 -4.42 17.33
CA PRO A 441 -16.87 -5.12 16.11
C PRO A 441 -17.36 -6.54 16.41
N LEU A 442 -18.55 -6.87 15.90
CA LEU A 442 -19.16 -8.19 16.07
C LEU A 442 -18.58 -9.27 15.14
N ALA A 443 -17.93 -8.86 14.05
CA ALA A 443 -17.37 -9.75 13.04
C ALA A 443 -15.88 -9.47 12.81
N SER A 444 -15.10 -10.53 12.61
CA SER A 444 -13.68 -10.41 12.28
C SER A 444 -13.50 -9.85 10.87
N GLN A 445 -12.56 -8.93 10.71
CA GLN A 445 -12.12 -8.45 9.42
C GLN A 445 -11.08 -9.38 8.77
N GLY A 446 -11.12 -9.43 7.43
CA GLY A 446 -10.23 -10.22 6.61
C GLY A 446 -10.97 -11.21 5.71
N ARG A 447 -10.25 -11.80 4.76
CA ARG A 447 -10.81 -12.89 3.96
C ARG A 447 -10.98 -14.08 4.90
N GLY A 448 -12.22 -14.48 5.15
CA GLY A 448 -12.54 -15.50 6.15
C GLY A 448 -11.73 -16.79 5.97
N ARG A 449 -11.58 -17.60 7.02
CA ARG A 449 -10.81 -18.86 6.98
C ARG A 449 -11.15 -19.74 5.77
N LEU A 450 -12.38 -19.66 5.28
CA LEU A 450 -12.86 -20.32 4.07
C LEU A 450 -12.04 -19.96 2.81
N SER A 451 -11.65 -18.71 2.58
CA SER A 451 -10.89 -18.34 1.37
C SER A 451 -9.49 -18.94 1.37
N TYR A 452 -8.84 -19.01 2.54
CA TYR A 452 -7.54 -19.67 2.67
C TYR A 452 -7.65 -21.17 2.49
N LEU A 453 -8.72 -21.80 3.01
CA LEU A 453 -9.00 -23.22 2.79
C LEU A 453 -9.25 -23.53 1.32
N VAL A 454 -10.05 -22.72 0.63
CA VAL A 454 -10.32 -22.90 -0.81
C VAL A 454 -9.03 -22.71 -1.62
N GLY A 455 -8.24 -21.66 -1.32
CA GLY A 455 -6.97 -21.41 -2.00
C GLY A 455 -5.94 -22.54 -1.82
N THR A 456 -5.80 -23.04 -0.59
CA THR A 456 -4.90 -24.17 -0.29
C THR A 456 -5.37 -25.48 -0.92
N LEU A 457 -6.69 -25.75 -0.94
CA LEU A 457 -7.25 -26.92 -1.61
C LEU A 457 -6.96 -26.91 -3.11
N LEU A 458 -7.17 -25.78 -3.78
CA LEU A 458 -6.89 -25.64 -5.23
C LEU A 458 -5.40 -25.83 -5.52
N ALA A 459 -4.53 -25.23 -4.70
CA ALA A 459 -3.08 -25.40 -4.84
C ALA A 459 -2.64 -26.86 -4.63
N ALA A 460 -3.21 -27.54 -3.62
CA ALA A 460 -2.90 -28.94 -3.32
C ALA A 460 -3.35 -29.89 -4.44
N ILE A 461 -4.56 -29.70 -4.99
CA ILE A 461 -5.06 -30.47 -6.13
C ILE A 461 -4.18 -30.25 -7.36
N SER A 462 -3.83 -28.99 -7.67
CA SER A 462 -2.96 -28.66 -8.79
C SER A 462 -1.59 -29.34 -8.67
N ALA A 463 -0.96 -29.27 -7.50
CA ALA A 463 0.31 -29.94 -7.22
C ALA A 463 0.20 -31.47 -7.33
N ALA A 464 -0.90 -32.05 -6.83
CA ALA A 464 -1.13 -33.49 -6.88
C ALA A 464 -1.36 -34.01 -8.31
N VAL A 465 -2.13 -33.29 -9.14
CA VAL A 465 -2.34 -33.61 -10.56
C VAL A 465 -1.02 -33.47 -11.32
N THR A 466 -0.24 -32.42 -11.07
CA THR A 466 1.08 -32.21 -11.67
C THR A 466 2.03 -33.36 -11.34
N ALA A 467 2.09 -33.78 -10.07
CA ALA A 467 2.91 -34.92 -9.65
C ALA A 467 2.44 -36.23 -10.33
N ALA A 468 1.13 -36.46 -10.42
CA ALA A 468 0.58 -37.62 -11.11
C ALA A 468 0.96 -37.65 -12.60
N PHE A 469 0.94 -36.49 -13.26
CA PHE A 469 1.36 -36.33 -14.66
C PHE A 469 2.85 -36.62 -14.83
N VAL A 470 3.73 -36.05 -13.99
CA VAL A 470 5.19 -36.27 -14.06
C VAL A 470 5.54 -37.74 -13.89
N ILE A 471 4.91 -38.42 -12.93
CA ILE A 471 5.15 -39.86 -12.68
C ILE A 471 4.71 -40.70 -13.88
N GLU A 472 3.61 -40.34 -14.53
CA GLU A 472 3.15 -41.04 -15.73
C GLU A 472 4.09 -40.79 -16.91
N MET A 473 4.58 -39.55 -17.07
CA MET A 473 5.53 -39.20 -18.12
C MET A 473 6.88 -39.92 -17.95
N TRP A 474 7.30 -40.20 -16.71
CA TRP A 474 8.53 -40.95 -16.43
C TRP A 474 8.37 -42.46 -16.53
N ASP A 475 7.15 -42.97 -16.68
CA ASP A 475 6.91 -44.39 -16.82
C ASP A 475 7.22 -44.88 -18.24
N ARG A 476 8.38 -45.53 -18.37
CA ARG A 476 8.88 -46.06 -19.65
C ARG A 476 8.58 -47.55 -19.87
N THR A 477 7.60 -48.10 -19.16
CA THR A 477 7.26 -49.53 -19.24
C THR A 477 6.33 -49.86 -20.41
N VAL A 478 6.36 -51.12 -20.85
CA VAL A 478 5.48 -51.63 -21.91
C VAL A 478 4.15 -52.08 -21.33
N ARG A 479 3.06 -51.66 -21.96
CA ARG A 479 1.68 -51.97 -21.55
C ARG A 479 0.78 -52.48 -22.67
N SER A 480 1.13 -52.22 -23.93
CA SER A 480 0.31 -52.51 -25.10
C SER A 480 1.18 -52.92 -26.29
N PHE A 481 0.59 -53.66 -27.22
CA PHE A 481 1.22 -54.01 -28.49
C PHE A 481 1.48 -52.81 -29.41
N ASP A 482 0.68 -51.74 -29.29
CA ASP A 482 0.88 -50.48 -30.02
C ASP A 482 2.29 -49.91 -29.76
N GLN A 483 2.79 -50.13 -28.54
CA GLN A 483 4.11 -49.65 -28.12
C GLN A 483 5.27 -50.50 -28.65
N ILE A 484 5.01 -51.73 -29.11
CA ILE A 484 6.01 -52.70 -29.58
C ILE A 484 6.01 -52.78 -31.12
N ALA A 485 4.89 -52.47 -31.77
CA ALA A 485 4.69 -52.62 -33.22
C ALA A 485 5.78 -51.97 -34.08
N GLY A 486 6.39 -50.87 -33.63
CA GLY A 486 7.48 -50.18 -34.34
C GLY A 486 8.90 -50.66 -34.04
N MET A 487 9.12 -51.52 -33.04
CA MET A 487 10.47 -51.91 -32.59
C MET A 487 11.07 -53.05 -33.44
N ALA A 488 10.23 -53.97 -33.91
CA ALA A 488 10.65 -55.15 -34.64
C ALA A 488 9.50 -55.81 -35.43
N ARG A 489 9.84 -56.66 -36.42
CA ARG A 489 8.89 -57.59 -37.04
C ARG A 489 8.45 -58.61 -35.99
N THR A 490 7.41 -58.24 -35.24
CA THR A 490 6.85 -59.02 -34.15
C THR A 490 5.43 -59.42 -34.49
N VAL A 491 5.07 -60.65 -34.13
CA VAL A 491 3.70 -61.14 -34.23
C VAL A 491 3.08 -61.06 -32.84
N PRO A 492 2.01 -60.27 -32.64
CA PRO A 492 1.35 -60.19 -31.34
C PRO A 492 0.65 -61.52 -31.02
N ALA A 493 1.00 -62.10 -29.88
CA ALA A 493 0.49 -63.40 -29.42
C ALA A 493 -0.67 -63.29 -28.43
N GLY A 494 -1.00 -62.07 -28.00
CA GLY A 494 -2.09 -61.79 -27.07
C GLY A 494 -1.64 -61.33 -25.67
N LEU A 495 -2.61 -60.82 -24.92
CA LEU A 495 -2.46 -60.31 -23.56
C LEU A 495 -2.82 -61.42 -22.56
N ILE A 496 -1.83 -61.89 -21.79
CA ILE A 496 -2.03 -62.94 -20.78
C ILE A 496 -2.37 -62.27 -19.44
N PRO A 497 -3.57 -62.54 -18.87
CA PRO A 497 -4.02 -61.88 -17.65
C PRO A 497 -3.22 -62.33 -16.43
N ARG A 498 -3.16 -61.46 -15.41
CA ARG A 498 -2.57 -61.79 -14.12
C ARG A 498 -3.39 -62.85 -13.40
N LEU A 499 -2.76 -63.98 -13.08
CA LEU A 499 -3.30 -64.96 -12.14
C LEU A 499 -3.35 -64.36 -10.73
N ALA A 500 -4.52 -64.37 -10.09
CA ALA A 500 -4.63 -64.10 -8.67
C ALA A 500 -3.84 -65.18 -7.93
N ARG A 501 -2.96 -64.76 -7.02
CA ARG A 501 -2.12 -65.68 -6.26
C ARG A 501 -3.01 -66.41 -5.26
N SER A 502 -3.54 -67.58 -5.63
CA SER A 502 -4.18 -68.48 -4.68
C SER A 502 -3.12 -69.04 -3.74
N GLU A 503 -3.38 -69.02 -2.43
CA GLU A 503 -2.44 -69.41 -1.37
C GLU A 503 -2.01 -70.88 -1.43
N ASN A 504 -2.69 -71.72 -2.23
CA ASN A 504 -2.31 -73.12 -2.45
C ASN A 504 -1.41 -73.28 -3.69
N SER A 505 -0.16 -72.85 -3.57
CA SER A 505 0.86 -72.92 -4.64
C SER A 505 1.38 -74.34 -4.95
N LYS A 506 0.89 -75.39 -4.27
CA LYS A 506 1.45 -76.75 -4.36
C LYS A 506 0.77 -77.66 -5.40
N THR A 507 -0.33 -77.25 -6.02
CA THR A 507 -1.07 -78.07 -7.00
C THR A 507 -1.44 -77.28 -8.24
N MET A 508 -0.44 -76.81 -9.00
CA MET A 508 -0.66 -76.15 -10.30
C MET A 508 -0.70 -77.11 -11.50
N PHE A 509 -0.56 -78.43 -11.29
CA PHE A 509 -0.85 -79.45 -12.31
C PHE A 509 -2.27 -80.01 -12.23
N ALA A 510 -3.04 -79.64 -11.21
CA ALA A 510 -4.47 -79.88 -11.21
C ALA A 510 -5.12 -78.78 -12.06
N HIS A 511 -5.81 -79.16 -13.14
CA HIS A 511 -6.61 -78.24 -13.95
C HIS A 511 -7.55 -77.42 -13.06
N MET A 512 -7.12 -76.23 -12.66
CA MET A 512 -8.02 -75.20 -12.20
C MET A 512 -8.14 -74.25 -13.39
N PRO A 513 -9.11 -74.48 -14.30
CA PRO A 513 -9.22 -73.66 -15.49
C PRO A 513 -9.57 -72.25 -15.02
N VAL A 514 -8.62 -71.33 -15.14
CA VAL A 514 -8.91 -69.90 -15.03
C VAL A 514 -9.29 -69.51 -16.46
N PRO A 515 -10.59 -69.42 -16.81
CA PRO A 515 -11.02 -69.48 -18.21
C PRO A 515 -10.38 -68.40 -19.09
N MET A 516 -10.14 -67.24 -18.50
CA MET A 516 -9.50 -66.10 -19.16
C MET A 516 -7.99 -66.29 -19.39
N PHE A 517 -7.29 -67.04 -18.54
CA PHE A 517 -5.87 -67.34 -18.70
C PHE A 517 -5.66 -68.44 -19.74
N ASP A 518 -6.44 -69.51 -19.69
CA ASP A 518 -6.34 -70.63 -20.63
C ASP A 518 -6.67 -70.18 -22.06
N GLU A 519 -7.71 -69.35 -22.24
CA GLU A 519 -8.05 -68.76 -23.53
C GLU A 519 -6.94 -67.84 -24.07
N ALA A 520 -6.24 -67.12 -23.19
CA ALA A 520 -5.09 -66.33 -23.59
C ALA A 520 -3.91 -67.21 -24.06
N ILE A 521 -3.69 -68.36 -23.42
CA ILE A 521 -2.67 -69.33 -23.87
C ILE A 521 -3.08 -69.99 -25.20
N ARG A 522 -4.35 -70.32 -25.41
CA ARG A 522 -4.86 -70.79 -26.72
C ARG A 522 -4.66 -69.76 -27.82
N THR A 523 -4.85 -68.48 -27.51
CA THR A 523 -4.56 -67.38 -28.42
C THR A 523 -3.07 -67.38 -28.79
N VAL A 524 -2.17 -67.57 -27.82
CA VAL A 524 -0.72 -67.70 -28.08
C VAL A 524 -0.42 -68.91 -28.99
N VAL A 525 -1.04 -70.06 -28.74
CA VAL A 525 -0.91 -71.27 -29.61
C VAL A 525 -1.35 -70.97 -31.04
N LEU A 526 -2.47 -70.26 -31.21
CA LEU A 526 -2.99 -69.88 -32.51
C LEU A 526 -2.03 -68.91 -33.23
N SER A 527 -1.51 -67.90 -32.53
CA SER A 527 -0.52 -66.97 -33.09
C SER A 527 0.79 -67.67 -33.48
N LEU A 528 1.24 -68.66 -32.70
CA LEU A 528 2.40 -69.48 -33.05
C LEU A 528 2.13 -70.28 -34.34
N LYS A 529 0.95 -70.90 -34.48
CA LYS A 529 0.53 -71.57 -35.73
C LYS A 529 0.48 -70.62 -36.92
N GLN A 530 -0.10 -69.45 -36.74
CA GLN A 530 -0.22 -68.44 -37.79
C GLN A 530 1.15 -67.92 -38.24
N SER A 531 2.06 -67.67 -37.30
CA SER A 531 3.45 -67.28 -37.61
C SER A 531 4.24 -68.36 -38.36
N ASN A 532 3.74 -69.60 -38.40
CA ASN A 532 4.40 -70.73 -39.04
C ASN A 532 3.53 -71.39 -40.12
N SER A 533 2.96 -70.57 -41.00
CA SER A 533 2.20 -71.01 -42.19
C SER A 533 1.05 -71.99 -41.86
N GLY A 534 0.43 -71.82 -40.69
CA GLY A 534 -0.71 -72.62 -40.23
C GLY A 534 -0.33 -73.93 -39.50
N LYS A 535 0.95 -74.29 -39.42
CA LYS A 535 1.44 -75.47 -38.69
C LYS A 535 2.04 -75.05 -37.35
N LEU A 536 2.05 -75.95 -36.36
CA LEU A 536 2.83 -75.69 -35.15
C LEU A 536 4.33 -75.77 -35.48
N PRO A 537 5.17 -74.87 -34.94
CA PRO A 537 6.61 -75.02 -35.03
C PRO A 537 7.08 -76.25 -34.24
N ASN A 538 8.08 -76.94 -34.76
CA ASN A 538 8.69 -78.12 -34.17
C ASN A 538 9.50 -77.76 -32.90
N SER A 539 10.03 -76.55 -32.83
CA SER A 539 10.77 -76.05 -31.67
C SER A 539 10.42 -74.60 -31.34
N ILE A 540 10.10 -74.35 -30.07
CA ILE A 540 9.72 -73.05 -29.52
C ILE A 540 10.65 -72.71 -28.37
N VAL A 541 11.30 -71.54 -28.43
CA VAL A 541 12.02 -70.99 -27.27
C VAL A 541 11.18 -69.94 -26.60
N VAL A 542 10.92 -70.10 -25.31
CA VAL A 542 10.26 -69.09 -24.48
C VAL A 542 11.32 -68.33 -23.70
N THR A 543 11.40 -67.02 -23.90
CA THR A 543 12.38 -66.16 -23.22
C THR A 543 11.78 -64.80 -22.87
N SER A 544 12.54 -63.98 -22.15
CA SER A 544 12.15 -62.62 -21.77
C SER A 544 13.37 -61.70 -21.65
N ALA A 545 13.13 -60.39 -21.57
CA ALA A 545 14.21 -59.43 -21.36
C ALA A 545 14.81 -59.54 -19.95
N HIS A 546 13.97 -59.74 -18.93
CA HIS A 546 14.41 -59.82 -17.54
C HIS A 546 13.90 -61.07 -16.83
N SER A 547 14.56 -61.42 -15.72
CA SER A 547 14.05 -62.45 -14.82
C SER A 547 12.75 -62.01 -14.15
N GLY A 548 11.78 -62.92 -14.05
CA GLY A 548 10.48 -62.65 -13.42
C GLY A 548 9.41 -62.06 -14.35
N ASP A 549 9.62 -62.07 -15.67
CA ASP A 549 8.59 -61.68 -16.66
C ASP A 549 7.51 -62.77 -16.87
N GLY A 550 7.78 -63.99 -16.38
CA GLY A 550 6.85 -65.11 -16.37
C GLY A 550 7.04 -66.13 -17.50
N LYS A 551 8.21 -66.13 -18.15
CA LYS A 551 8.64 -67.12 -19.16
C LYS A 551 8.32 -68.58 -18.79
N SER A 552 8.74 -69.04 -17.61
CA SER A 552 8.51 -70.40 -17.12
C SER A 552 7.03 -70.74 -16.91
N LEU A 553 6.23 -69.76 -16.46
CA LEU A 553 4.78 -69.93 -16.32
C LEU A 553 4.12 -70.11 -17.68
N VAL A 554 4.48 -69.27 -18.66
CA VAL A 554 3.93 -69.34 -20.02
C VAL A 554 4.40 -70.59 -20.75
N ALA A 555 5.69 -70.95 -20.66
CA ALA A 555 6.25 -72.17 -21.25
C ALA A 555 5.54 -73.43 -20.76
N ARG A 556 5.33 -73.54 -19.44
CA ARG A 556 4.59 -74.65 -18.85
C ARG A 556 3.12 -74.67 -19.29
N SER A 557 2.45 -73.52 -19.25
CA SER A 557 1.04 -73.44 -19.60
C SER A 557 0.81 -73.76 -21.08
N LEU A 558 1.75 -73.35 -21.94
CA LEU A 558 1.78 -73.71 -23.36
C LEU A 558 1.94 -75.23 -23.56
N ALA A 559 2.86 -75.87 -22.82
CA ALA A 559 3.04 -77.32 -22.87
C ALA A 559 1.79 -78.07 -22.40
N MET A 560 1.14 -77.61 -21.33
CA MET A 560 -0.12 -78.18 -20.84
C MET A 560 -1.26 -78.04 -21.83
N GLU A 561 -1.40 -76.87 -22.49
CA GLU A 561 -2.45 -76.64 -23.48
C GLU A 561 -2.28 -77.53 -24.72
N LEU A 562 -1.04 -77.71 -25.19
CA LEU A 562 -0.74 -78.62 -26.30
C LEU A 562 -0.96 -80.09 -25.93
N ALA A 563 -0.53 -80.51 -24.74
CA ALA A 563 -0.77 -81.87 -24.25
C ALA A 563 -2.26 -82.17 -24.06
N ALA A 564 -3.05 -81.19 -23.57
CA ALA A 564 -4.51 -81.30 -23.48
C ALA A 564 -5.18 -81.44 -24.86
N ALA A 565 -4.57 -80.90 -25.92
CA ALA A 565 -4.97 -81.11 -27.31
C ALA A 565 -4.46 -82.43 -27.91
N ALA A 566 -3.95 -83.35 -27.08
CA ALA A 566 -3.34 -84.63 -27.47
C ALA A 566 -2.15 -84.50 -28.42
N ILE A 567 -1.45 -83.36 -28.37
CA ILE A 567 -0.21 -83.14 -29.12
C ILE A 567 0.95 -83.51 -28.20
N PRO A 568 1.84 -84.44 -28.59
CA PRO A 568 2.94 -84.84 -27.73
C PRO A 568 3.99 -83.71 -27.65
N VAL A 569 4.42 -83.38 -26.44
CA VAL A 569 5.29 -82.24 -26.15
C VAL A 569 6.47 -82.66 -25.28
N LEU A 570 7.65 -82.17 -25.66
CA LEU A 570 8.87 -82.22 -24.86
C LEU A 570 9.16 -80.83 -24.27
N LEU A 571 8.98 -80.66 -22.97
CA LEU A 571 9.33 -79.45 -22.24
C LEU A 571 10.76 -79.56 -21.71
N VAL A 572 11.63 -78.63 -22.09
CA VAL A 572 13.04 -78.60 -21.73
C VAL A 572 13.33 -77.37 -20.88
N ASP A 573 13.86 -77.56 -19.67
CA ASP A 573 14.39 -76.46 -18.84
C ASP A 573 15.77 -76.04 -19.37
N GLY A 574 15.74 -75.08 -20.29
CA GLY A 574 16.90 -74.47 -20.94
C GLY A 574 17.56 -73.35 -20.14
N ASP A 575 17.11 -73.05 -18.92
CA ASP A 575 17.83 -72.14 -18.02
C ASP A 575 18.96 -72.92 -17.31
N LEU A 576 20.05 -73.12 -18.05
CA LEU A 576 21.19 -73.90 -17.59
C LEU A 576 21.85 -73.35 -16.31
N ARG A 577 21.56 -72.10 -15.91
CA ARG A 577 22.13 -71.44 -14.74
C ARG A 577 21.21 -71.51 -13.51
N ARG A 578 19.92 -71.22 -13.69
CA ARG A 578 18.95 -71.05 -12.60
C ARG A 578 17.62 -71.75 -12.86
N GLY A 579 17.62 -72.81 -13.67
CA GLY A 579 16.48 -73.70 -13.91
C GLY A 579 15.84 -74.13 -12.61
N LYS A 580 14.50 -74.09 -12.59
CA LYS A 580 13.65 -74.37 -11.42
C LYS A 580 12.42 -75.18 -11.80
N LEU A 581 12.32 -75.63 -13.05
CA LEU A 581 11.18 -76.45 -13.48
C LEU A 581 11.19 -77.83 -12.80
N ASP A 582 12.36 -78.28 -12.34
CA ASP A 582 12.56 -79.48 -11.51
C ASP A 582 11.69 -79.51 -10.25
N THR A 583 11.50 -78.37 -9.57
CA THR A 583 10.67 -78.28 -8.36
C THR A 583 9.18 -78.53 -8.63
N PHE A 584 8.75 -78.40 -9.89
CA PHE A 584 7.36 -78.60 -10.29
C PHE A 584 7.06 -80.07 -10.63
N PHE A 585 8.02 -80.80 -11.20
CA PHE A 585 7.90 -82.23 -11.51
C PHE A 585 8.45 -83.05 -10.34
N ARG A 586 7.57 -83.71 -9.57
CA ARG A 586 7.90 -84.38 -8.29
C ARG A 586 9.23 -85.16 -8.36
N SER A 587 10.13 -84.79 -7.45
CA SER A 587 11.54 -85.15 -7.36
C SER A 587 11.86 -86.64 -7.51
N GLY A 588 12.57 -86.96 -8.59
CA GLY A 588 13.25 -88.25 -8.85
C GLY A 588 14.29 -88.16 -9.99
N VAL A 589 14.70 -86.94 -10.36
CA VAL A 589 15.57 -86.66 -11.50
C VAL A 589 17.04 -86.90 -11.12
N MET A 590 17.76 -87.70 -11.91
CA MET A 590 19.19 -88.01 -11.71
C MET A 590 20.11 -87.21 -12.64
N TYR A 591 19.77 -87.13 -13.92
CA TYR A 591 20.51 -86.43 -14.98
C TYR A 591 19.60 -85.44 -15.71
N GLY A 592 20.16 -84.33 -16.20
CA GLY A 592 19.43 -83.32 -16.97
C GLY A 592 20.26 -82.77 -18.14
N LEU A 593 19.81 -81.62 -18.65
CA LEU A 593 20.36 -80.99 -19.85
C LEU A 593 21.85 -80.64 -19.72
N ASN A 594 22.29 -80.14 -18.56
CA ASN A 594 23.70 -79.84 -18.32
C ASN A 594 24.59 -81.10 -18.40
N GLU A 595 24.15 -82.24 -17.86
CA GLU A 595 24.90 -83.50 -17.91
C GLU A 595 24.97 -84.07 -19.33
N PHE A 596 23.88 -84.00 -20.10
CA PHE A 596 23.86 -84.40 -21.51
C PHE A 596 24.77 -83.54 -22.39
N LEU A 597 24.71 -82.21 -22.22
CA LEU A 597 25.56 -81.29 -22.98
C LEU A 597 27.05 -81.46 -22.67
N ASN A 598 27.39 -81.97 -21.48
CA ASN A 598 28.76 -82.34 -21.09
C ASN A 598 29.14 -83.77 -21.49
N GLY A 599 28.22 -84.54 -22.06
CA GLY A 599 28.40 -85.92 -22.48
C GLY A 599 28.47 -86.95 -21.35
N GLN A 600 27.87 -86.64 -20.20
CA GLN A 600 27.84 -87.50 -19.02
C GLN A 600 26.59 -88.41 -18.96
N ALA A 601 25.59 -88.17 -19.81
CA ALA A 601 24.36 -88.93 -19.94
C ALA A 601 23.89 -88.92 -21.41
N ASP A 602 23.15 -89.94 -21.83
CA ASP A 602 22.54 -89.99 -23.17
C ASP A 602 21.10 -89.45 -23.15
N PHE A 603 20.53 -89.19 -24.35
CA PHE A 603 19.22 -88.56 -24.49
C PHE A 603 18.09 -89.32 -23.76
N ARG A 604 18.14 -90.65 -23.74
CA ARG A 604 17.12 -91.47 -23.06
C ARG A 604 17.17 -91.36 -21.53
N ASP A 605 18.32 -91.02 -20.97
CA ASP A 605 18.54 -90.96 -19.52
C ASP A 605 18.10 -89.62 -18.91
N ILE A 606 17.86 -88.62 -19.75
CA ILE A 606 17.48 -87.25 -19.34
C ILE A 606 16.01 -86.92 -19.60
N VAL A 607 15.27 -87.80 -20.28
CA VAL A 607 13.84 -87.61 -20.62
C VAL A 607 12.99 -88.30 -19.56
N TYR A 608 12.13 -87.53 -18.90
CA TYR A 608 11.22 -88.02 -17.87
C TYR A 608 9.77 -87.85 -18.32
N HIS A 609 9.00 -88.93 -18.30
CA HIS A 609 7.59 -88.93 -18.68
C HIS A 609 6.69 -88.48 -17.52
N HIS A 610 5.86 -87.46 -17.73
CA HIS A 610 4.89 -87.01 -16.73
C HIS A 610 3.48 -87.55 -17.02
N PRO A 611 2.66 -87.90 -15.99
CA PRO A 611 1.30 -88.41 -16.18
C PRO A 611 0.34 -87.51 -16.97
N SER A 612 0.68 -86.23 -17.15
CA SER A 612 -0.09 -85.30 -17.98
C SER A 612 0.17 -85.43 -19.49
N GLY A 613 0.96 -86.42 -19.93
CA GLY A 613 1.33 -86.59 -21.34
C GLY A 613 2.40 -85.61 -21.84
N ILE A 614 3.18 -85.04 -20.92
CA ILE A 614 4.30 -84.14 -21.23
C ILE A 614 5.59 -84.86 -20.88
N ASP A 615 6.53 -84.89 -21.81
CA ASP A 615 7.89 -85.34 -21.57
C ASP A 615 8.72 -84.16 -21.11
N PHE A 616 9.61 -84.37 -20.15
CA PHE A 616 10.32 -83.29 -19.47
C PHE A 616 11.82 -83.57 -19.41
N ILE A 617 12.63 -82.57 -19.78
CA ILE A 617 14.08 -82.56 -19.57
C ILE A 617 14.42 -81.43 -18.58
N PRO A 618 14.91 -81.75 -17.37
CA PRO A 618 15.31 -80.75 -16.38
C PRO A 618 16.66 -80.11 -16.74
N SER A 619 16.98 -78.95 -16.14
CA SER A 619 18.22 -78.23 -16.44
C SER A 619 19.47 -78.99 -15.99
N GLY A 620 19.34 -79.85 -14.98
CA GLY A 620 20.46 -80.56 -14.38
C GLY A 620 21.33 -79.67 -13.49
N LYS A 621 22.44 -80.20 -12.98
CA LYS A 621 23.35 -79.47 -12.10
C LYS A 621 24.22 -78.51 -12.90
N PHE A 622 24.24 -77.24 -12.49
CA PHE A 622 25.10 -76.23 -13.12
C PHE A 622 26.58 -76.58 -12.92
N SER A 623 27.36 -76.54 -14.01
CA SER A 623 28.82 -76.73 -13.99
C SER A 623 29.53 -75.53 -14.63
N LEU A 624 30.62 -75.06 -14.01
CA LEU A 624 31.49 -74.01 -14.54
C LEU A 624 32.45 -74.51 -15.63
N GLN A 625 32.75 -75.82 -15.65
CA GLN A 625 33.62 -76.45 -16.64
C GLN A 625 32.74 -77.17 -17.68
N ARG A 626 32.32 -76.46 -18.72
CA ARG A 626 31.44 -77.00 -19.77
C ARG A 626 32.27 -77.42 -20.99
N ARG A 627 32.33 -78.72 -21.27
CA ARG A 627 32.72 -79.22 -22.62
C ARG A 627 31.43 -79.34 -23.42
N VAL A 628 31.06 -78.25 -24.09
CA VAL A 628 29.81 -78.19 -24.86
C VAL A 628 29.88 -79.18 -26.02
N ARG A 629 29.02 -80.21 -26.02
CA ARG A 629 28.71 -80.96 -27.25
C ARG A 629 28.19 -79.96 -28.30
N PRO A 630 28.93 -79.69 -29.40
CA PRO A 630 28.66 -78.54 -30.27
C PRO A 630 27.26 -78.54 -30.91
N ASN A 631 26.65 -79.72 -31.09
CA ASN A 631 25.31 -79.89 -31.66
C ASN A 631 24.28 -80.49 -30.69
N GLY A 632 24.57 -80.60 -29.39
CA GLY A 632 23.68 -81.32 -28.46
C GLY A 632 22.25 -80.75 -28.38
N LEU A 633 22.09 -79.44 -28.48
CA LEU A 633 20.75 -78.82 -28.50
C LEU A 633 20.00 -79.08 -29.83
N ALA A 634 20.70 -79.15 -30.95
CA ALA A 634 20.11 -79.51 -32.24
C ALA A 634 19.68 -80.99 -32.25
N GLU A 635 20.51 -81.86 -31.67
CA GLU A 635 20.23 -83.30 -31.51
C GLU A 635 18.96 -83.55 -30.70
N ILE A 636 18.72 -82.80 -29.61
CA ILE A 636 17.47 -82.87 -28.85
C ILE A 636 16.25 -82.52 -29.72
N VAL A 637 16.35 -81.47 -30.54
CA VAL A 637 15.27 -81.07 -31.45
C VAL A 637 15.03 -82.14 -32.51
N GLU A 638 16.08 -82.66 -33.14
CA GLU A 638 15.98 -83.72 -34.15
C GLU A 638 15.35 -85.00 -33.60
N MET A 639 15.79 -85.44 -32.40
CA MET A 639 15.24 -86.63 -31.74
C MET A 639 13.77 -86.45 -31.33
N ALA A 640 13.40 -85.28 -30.81
CA ALA A 640 12.02 -84.99 -30.47
C ALA A 640 11.12 -84.92 -31.70
N VAL A 641 11.60 -84.30 -32.78
CA VAL A 641 10.88 -84.23 -34.07
C VAL A 641 10.71 -85.63 -34.67
N ALA A 642 11.72 -86.49 -34.59
CA ALA A 642 11.63 -87.89 -35.02
C ALA A 642 10.60 -88.69 -34.20
N ALA A 643 10.41 -88.35 -32.93
CA ALA A 643 9.37 -88.90 -32.05
C ALA A 643 7.99 -88.23 -32.24
N GLY A 644 7.87 -87.29 -33.20
CA GLY A 644 6.62 -86.56 -33.47
C GLY A 644 6.25 -85.52 -32.41
N GLN A 645 7.19 -85.13 -31.54
CA GLN A 645 6.97 -84.21 -30.43
C GLN A 645 7.32 -82.77 -30.81
N ILE A 646 6.62 -81.82 -30.19
CA ILE A 646 6.99 -80.40 -30.24
C ILE A 646 7.90 -80.09 -29.04
N VAL A 647 9.04 -79.45 -29.29
CA VAL A 647 9.97 -79.05 -28.23
C VAL A 647 9.69 -77.63 -27.74
N ILE A 648 9.52 -77.45 -26.44
CA ILE A 648 9.42 -76.14 -25.79
C ILE A 648 10.60 -75.96 -24.86
N PHE A 649 11.45 -74.97 -25.13
CA PHE A 649 12.54 -74.58 -24.25
C PHE A 649 12.10 -73.43 -23.33
N ASP A 650 12.05 -73.66 -22.01
CA ASP A 650 12.03 -72.59 -21.02
C ASP A 650 13.45 -72.08 -20.81
N SER A 651 13.80 -70.94 -21.39
CA SER A 651 15.18 -70.44 -21.40
C SER A 651 15.40 -69.34 -20.37
N ALA A 652 16.65 -69.07 -20.00
CA ALA A 652 17.02 -67.90 -19.20
C ALA A 652 16.64 -66.56 -19.90
N PRO A 653 16.60 -65.41 -19.21
CA PRO A 653 16.39 -64.11 -19.86
C PRO A 653 17.49 -63.83 -20.88
N VAL A 654 17.13 -63.40 -22.09
CA VAL A 654 18.08 -63.25 -23.21
C VAL A 654 19.17 -62.21 -22.92
N LEU A 655 18.85 -61.15 -22.17
CA LEU A 655 19.81 -60.13 -21.78
C LEU A 655 20.82 -60.60 -20.73
N ALA A 656 20.56 -61.75 -20.09
CA ALA A 656 21.37 -62.30 -19.00
C ALA A 656 22.11 -63.61 -19.39
N SER A 657 21.82 -64.19 -20.56
CA SER A 657 22.35 -65.50 -20.94
C SER A 657 22.63 -65.59 -22.44
N THR A 658 23.90 -65.84 -22.80
CA THR A 658 24.32 -66.12 -24.17
C THR A 658 23.78 -67.45 -24.68
N ASP A 659 23.65 -68.45 -23.81
CA ASP A 659 23.06 -69.76 -24.13
C ASP A 659 21.63 -69.60 -24.69
N THR A 660 20.89 -68.60 -24.19
CA THR A 660 19.55 -68.28 -24.68
C THR A 660 19.57 -67.71 -26.09
N VAL A 661 20.55 -66.87 -26.44
CA VAL A 661 20.70 -66.34 -27.80
C VAL A 661 20.98 -67.47 -28.80
N HIS A 662 21.80 -68.45 -28.38
CA HIS A 662 22.05 -69.65 -29.18
C HIS A 662 20.79 -70.52 -29.32
N LEU A 663 20.01 -70.71 -28.25
CA LEU A 663 18.73 -71.41 -28.31
C LEU A 663 17.75 -70.73 -29.28
N THR A 664 17.63 -69.41 -29.24
CA THR A 664 16.76 -68.65 -30.17
C THR A 664 17.23 -68.75 -31.62
N ALA A 665 18.50 -69.03 -31.87
CA ALA A 665 19.06 -69.28 -33.20
C ALA A 665 18.69 -70.66 -33.77
N LEU A 666 18.60 -71.66 -32.88
CA LEU A 666 18.33 -73.06 -33.20
C LEU A 666 16.84 -73.36 -33.34
N ALA A 667 16.00 -72.67 -32.56
CA ALA A 667 14.56 -72.89 -32.57
C ALA A 667 13.87 -72.30 -33.80
N GLU A 668 12.81 -72.97 -34.27
CA GLU A 668 12.01 -72.52 -35.40
C GLU A 668 11.25 -71.23 -35.09
N ARG A 669 10.76 -71.09 -33.84
CA ARG A 669 10.09 -69.87 -33.35
C ARG A 669 10.56 -69.49 -31.96
N THR A 670 10.62 -68.18 -31.71
CA THR A 670 10.87 -67.62 -30.38
C THR A 670 9.62 -66.88 -29.89
N LEU A 671 9.16 -67.26 -28.70
CA LEU A 671 8.11 -66.60 -27.94
C LEU A 671 8.74 -65.69 -26.87
N ALA A 672 8.74 -64.38 -27.14
CA ALA A 672 9.24 -63.36 -26.23
C ALA A 672 8.14 -62.89 -25.27
N ILE A 673 8.38 -63.04 -23.97
CA ILE A 673 7.46 -62.65 -22.90
C ILE A 673 7.85 -61.27 -22.37
N VAL A 674 6.88 -60.36 -22.37
CA VAL A 674 7.01 -59.00 -21.84
C VAL A 674 6.08 -58.84 -20.65
N ARG A 675 6.55 -58.32 -19.52
CA ARG A 675 5.71 -58.12 -18.34
C ARG A 675 5.02 -56.76 -18.36
N TRP A 676 3.70 -56.79 -18.29
CA TRP A 676 2.85 -55.60 -18.29
C TRP A 676 3.21 -54.61 -17.17
N GLY A 677 3.50 -53.37 -17.55
CA GLY A 677 3.78 -52.26 -16.62
C GLY A 677 5.06 -52.44 -15.80
N LYS A 678 5.96 -53.37 -16.19
CA LYS A 678 7.24 -53.61 -15.51
C LYS A 678 8.43 -53.64 -16.46
N THR A 679 8.36 -54.38 -17.56
CA THR A 679 9.47 -54.45 -18.51
C THR A 679 9.57 -53.12 -19.26
N SER A 680 10.75 -52.49 -19.27
CA SER A 680 10.95 -51.20 -19.94
C SER A 680 10.95 -51.36 -21.45
N ARG A 681 10.48 -50.34 -22.18
CA ARG A 681 10.48 -50.32 -23.66
C ARG A 681 11.87 -50.58 -24.25
N ARG A 682 12.89 -49.94 -23.67
CA ARG A 682 14.30 -50.11 -24.08
C ARG A 682 14.80 -51.55 -23.90
N ALA A 683 14.41 -52.20 -22.81
CA ALA A 683 14.82 -53.58 -22.58
C ALA A 683 14.15 -54.55 -23.55
N VAL A 684 12.88 -54.32 -23.88
CA VAL A 684 12.18 -55.08 -24.91
C VAL A 684 12.87 -54.88 -26.26
N GLU A 685 13.09 -53.63 -26.66
CA GLU A 685 13.78 -53.29 -27.91
C GLU A 685 15.15 -53.97 -28.02
N PHE A 686 15.99 -53.85 -26.99
CA PHE A 686 17.32 -54.45 -26.97
C PHE A 686 17.25 -56.00 -26.99
N SER A 687 16.30 -56.60 -26.27
CA SER A 687 16.09 -58.06 -26.30
C SER A 687 15.68 -58.56 -27.69
N LEU A 688 14.77 -57.84 -28.36
CA LEU A 688 14.31 -58.17 -29.71
C LEU A 688 15.44 -58.00 -30.74
N GLN A 689 16.30 -56.99 -30.59
CA GLN A 689 17.49 -56.80 -31.43
C GLN A 689 18.49 -57.95 -31.26
N GLN A 690 18.74 -58.40 -30.03
CA GLN A 690 19.65 -59.51 -29.75
C GLN A 690 19.17 -60.82 -30.39
N MET A 691 17.88 -61.13 -30.27
CA MET A 691 17.26 -62.33 -30.87
C MET A 691 17.16 -62.27 -32.40
N LYS A 692 17.04 -61.08 -32.99
CA LYS A 692 16.98 -60.92 -34.47
C LYS A 692 18.28 -61.30 -35.18
N SER A 693 19.42 -61.21 -34.49
CA SER A 693 20.74 -61.45 -35.09
C SER A 693 20.94 -62.90 -35.56
N SER A 694 20.05 -63.82 -35.23
CA SER A 694 20.31 -65.27 -35.26
C SER A 694 19.52 -66.10 -36.29
N ARG A 695 19.24 -65.56 -37.48
CA ARG A 695 18.41 -66.10 -38.60
C ARG A 695 16.94 -65.63 -38.58
N ASN A 696 16.43 -65.31 -39.76
CA ASN A 696 15.16 -64.63 -40.09
C ASN A 696 13.87 -65.37 -39.65
N SER A 697 13.64 -65.61 -38.36
CA SER A 697 12.31 -66.02 -37.86
C SER A 697 11.56 -64.83 -37.26
N GLU A 698 10.27 -64.71 -37.56
CA GLU A 698 9.39 -63.72 -36.92
C GLU A 698 9.32 -64.00 -35.40
N LEU A 699 9.48 -62.95 -34.59
CA LEU A 699 9.43 -63.05 -33.14
C LEU A 699 7.98 -62.93 -32.66
N VAL A 700 7.50 -63.95 -31.96
CA VAL A 700 6.14 -63.94 -31.41
C VAL A 700 6.19 -63.32 -30.02
N VAL A 701 5.39 -62.29 -29.75
CA VAL A 701 5.46 -61.52 -28.49
C VAL A 701 4.17 -61.67 -27.70
N ALA A 702 4.26 -62.09 -26.44
CA ALA A 702 3.13 -62.12 -25.51
C ALA A 702 3.36 -61.15 -24.35
N ILE A 703 2.34 -60.37 -23.98
CA ILE A 703 2.40 -59.50 -22.80
C ILE A 703 1.74 -60.21 -21.63
N ASN A 704 2.52 -60.54 -20.61
CA ASN A 704 2.09 -61.30 -19.44
C ASN A 704 1.77 -60.42 -18.22
N ASN A 705 0.99 -60.97 -17.29
CA ASN A 705 0.62 -60.35 -16.02
C ASN A 705 -0.19 -59.06 -16.20
N VAL A 706 -1.06 -59.03 -17.22
CA VAL A 706 -1.94 -57.91 -17.55
C VAL A 706 -3.07 -57.83 -16.53
N ASN A 707 -3.35 -56.64 -16.00
CA ASN A 707 -4.57 -56.39 -15.22
C ASN A 707 -5.61 -55.77 -16.17
N PRO A 708 -6.71 -56.48 -16.50
CA PRO A 708 -7.69 -55.99 -17.47
C PRO A 708 -8.33 -54.65 -17.07
N GLU A 709 -8.66 -54.45 -15.79
CA GLU A 709 -9.28 -53.22 -15.29
C GLU A 709 -8.34 -52.02 -15.41
N LYS A 710 -7.06 -52.21 -15.06
CA LYS A 710 -6.05 -51.14 -15.21
C LYS A 710 -5.69 -50.91 -16.67
N HIS A 711 -5.66 -51.95 -17.49
CA HIS A 711 -5.38 -51.85 -18.92
C HIS A 711 -6.46 -51.03 -19.64
N ALA A 712 -7.73 -51.19 -19.27
CA ALA A 712 -8.88 -50.43 -19.79
C ALA A 712 -8.77 -48.91 -19.61
N LEU A 713 -7.97 -48.44 -18.64
CA LEU A 713 -7.80 -47.02 -18.34
C LEU A 713 -6.76 -46.34 -19.23
N TYR A 714 -6.05 -47.10 -20.07
CA TYR A 714 -5.10 -46.56 -21.05
C TYR A 714 -5.79 -46.28 -22.39
N ASN A 715 -5.09 -45.58 -23.30
CA ASN A 715 -5.60 -45.21 -24.61
C ASN A 715 -4.88 -46.00 -25.70
N PHE A 716 -5.01 -47.32 -25.66
CA PHE A 716 -4.43 -48.20 -26.66
C PHE A 716 -5.52 -48.92 -27.46
N SER A 717 -5.23 -49.26 -28.71
CA SER A 717 -6.16 -49.98 -29.58
C SER A 717 -6.59 -51.33 -28.96
N ASP A 718 -5.64 -52.02 -28.33
CA ASP A 718 -5.85 -53.28 -27.62
C ASP A 718 -6.57 -53.11 -26.27
N SER A 719 -6.59 -51.91 -25.69
CA SER A 719 -7.27 -51.65 -24.39
C SER A 719 -8.79 -51.61 -24.49
N GLU A 720 -9.34 -51.07 -25.58
CA GLU A 720 -10.79 -51.04 -25.82
C GLU A 720 -11.34 -52.43 -26.12
N LEU A 721 -10.60 -53.20 -26.94
CA LEU A 721 -10.96 -54.55 -27.34
C LEU A 721 -10.83 -55.54 -26.20
N PHE A 722 -9.73 -55.50 -25.43
CA PHE A 722 -9.45 -56.51 -24.40
C PHE A 722 -10.26 -56.34 -23.11
N SER A 723 -10.70 -55.12 -22.75
CA SER A 723 -11.35 -54.91 -21.45
C SER A 723 -12.88 -55.00 -21.47
N LYS A 724 -13.54 -54.31 -22.41
CA LYS A 724 -15.02 -54.25 -22.46
C LYS A 724 -15.65 -55.56 -22.90
N SER A 725 -15.04 -56.25 -23.86
CA SER A 725 -15.57 -57.53 -24.39
C SER A 725 -15.31 -58.69 -23.42
N LEU A 726 -14.06 -58.82 -22.95
CA LEU A 726 -13.59 -59.92 -22.10
C LEU A 726 -14.27 -59.91 -20.73
N MET A 727 -14.33 -58.74 -20.07
CA MET A 727 -14.99 -58.62 -18.76
C MET A 727 -16.49 -58.89 -18.84
N LYS A 728 -17.17 -58.48 -19.93
CA LYS A 728 -18.61 -58.73 -20.11
C LYS A 728 -18.88 -60.21 -20.43
N TYR A 729 -18.02 -60.85 -21.22
CA TYR A 729 -18.16 -62.25 -21.59
C TYR A 729 -17.95 -63.21 -20.41
N TYR A 730 -16.90 -62.98 -19.61
CA TYR A 730 -16.58 -63.86 -18.47
C TYR A 730 -17.34 -63.53 -17.19
N LYS A 731 -17.87 -62.30 -17.01
CA LYS A 731 -18.81 -62.00 -15.91
C LYS A 731 -20.20 -62.64 -16.11
N CYS A 732 -20.60 -62.94 -17.34
CA CYS A 732 -21.87 -63.61 -17.62
C CYS A 732 -21.88 -65.12 -17.32
N LYS A 733 -20.73 -65.72 -16.97
CA LYS A 733 -20.58 -67.17 -16.73
C LYS A 733 -20.04 -67.52 -15.33
N ALA A 734 -20.02 -66.55 -14.41
CA ALA A 734 -19.61 -66.74 -13.02
C ALA A 734 -20.82 -66.91 -12.11
#